data_AF-A0A6H1ZGU6-F1
#
_entry.id   AF-A0A6H1ZGU6-F1
#
_cell.length_a   1.000
_cell.length_b   1.000
_cell.length_c   1.000
_cell.angle_alpha   90.00
_cell.angle_beta   90.00
_cell.angle_gamma   90.00
#
_symmetry.space_group_name_H-M   'P 1'
#
loop_
_entity.id
_entity.type
_entity.pdbx_description
1 polymer ?
#
loop_
_entity_poly.entity_id
_entity_poly.type
_entity_poly.pdbx_seq_one_letter_code
_entity_poly.pdbx_strand_id
1 'polypeptide(L)'
;MTFEVGEGLTSEQKIKAEEVVRKPATPLKPVEYTPESKYRALGVATLLRSKGKEVPEVVAEAEKIMMRESAMMAMGGATPLKVAGKVATKLIPKISPVQKIIDALTKAKPLRAEQEVLYTKARSVKLAKMLGVAEKTSGEKGFFAEKGALRGKLPKVQFESIRNQIGQKDIDTLFNQVKESPVLSEWEKLPAREGLSKLFGETGGQVPTKNEISLLKTVFGEDFTKAVLDKRTLLQKMTEAGIQLANIPRSIMASFDLSAPLRQGIFLAARHPKMFFSSFAKQFKTFASEKAYKGLMDDIVNRPTYKVMRENKLAITELGQAMTTREEAFMSNWAEKIPVVGRVVRASGRAYTGFLNKLRADVFDDFIKQGTKLGIDDPKFLKSAADFVNHATGRGTLGGLEKAAVPLNTFFFSPRLIMSRLNLINPIYYAKLHPQVRKEAIKSLFGFAGMSLTVGGLLKMGGASVELDPRNADFMKPKFGNTRYDILGGFQQPIRLAAQLISGKIISSTTGKTVTLGEGYKPLTRVGIIGRYFSYKEAPLISFAHALLKGQTAIGEKVDIPTEIVNRFIPMVAQDMIDIYREEGVEGIPMAIPAIFGVGVQSYGGVESYNLQGKKYPELNEELDRLKTTIGFPSTQAFGTELSNKEYKKLREISGTMISDILTGVIKDPSYTELTDYQKKQLINKVVDKVKTKAKGKLFPEKDIKNEIKKRLIKRGIDEEEAKRMADEIYSKEY
;
A
#
# COMPACT_ATOMS: atom_id res chain seq x y z
N MET A 1 32.52 35.91 -38.48
CA MET A 1 32.09 37.02 -39.33
C MET A 1 31.76 38.19 -38.43
N THR A 2 32.45 39.30 -38.70
CA THR A 2 32.37 40.61 -38.06
C THR A 2 31.04 41.30 -38.29
N PHE A 3 30.61 42.11 -37.31
CA PHE A 3 29.97 43.40 -37.56
C PHE A 3 30.45 44.39 -36.50
N GLU A 4 31.34 45.30 -36.90
CA GLU A 4 31.53 46.63 -36.29
C GLU A 4 30.33 47.51 -36.71
N VAL A 5 30.04 48.71 -36.19
CA VAL A 5 30.81 49.98 -36.07
C VAL A 5 30.04 50.87 -35.06
N GLY A 6 30.60 51.82 -34.31
CA GLY A 6 31.97 52.34 -34.22
C GLY A 6 32.14 53.43 -33.14
N GLU A 7 33.21 54.21 -33.25
CA GLU A 7 33.78 55.09 -32.20
C GLU A 7 33.56 56.62 -32.41
N GLY A 8 33.98 57.43 -31.42
CA GLY A 8 34.18 58.90 -31.46
C GLY A 8 33.12 59.69 -30.67
N LEU A 9 33.41 60.71 -29.84
CA LEU A 9 34.60 61.54 -29.52
C LEU A 9 34.49 61.98 -28.02
N THR A 10 35.38 62.73 -27.33
CA THR A 10 36.61 63.49 -27.65
C THR A 10 37.54 63.57 -26.41
N SER A 11 38.83 63.90 -26.57
CA SER A 11 39.82 64.08 -25.48
C SER A 11 39.57 65.25 -24.51
N GLU A 12 38.53 66.06 -24.69
CA GLU A 12 38.25 67.26 -23.89
C GLU A 12 37.55 66.99 -22.55
N GLN A 13 37.04 65.78 -22.32
CA GLN A 13 36.52 65.38 -21.00
C GLN A 13 37.64 65.10 -19.97
N LYS A 14 38.92 65.19 -20.37
CA LYS A 14 40.09 65.00 -19.49
C LYS A 14 40.63 66.28 -18.83
N ILE A 15 40.09 67.47 -19.13
CA ILE A 15 40.60 68.74 -18.58
C ILE A 15 39.45 69.61 -18.04
N LYS A 16 38.77 69.14 -16.99
CA LYS A 16 38.02 69.96 -16.02
C LYS A 16 37.92 69.18 -14.70
N ALA A 17 38.70 69.63 -13.70
CA ALA A 17 38.77 69.22 -12.29
C ALA A 17 40.16 68.79 -11.75
N GLU A 18 41.27 69.05 -12.46
CA GLU A 18 42.57 69.23 -11.79
C GLU A 18 42.80 70.70 -11.44
N GLU A 19 42.08 71.19 -10.43
CA GLU A 19 42.51 72.37 -9.67
C GLU A 19 42.00 72.30 -8.22
N VAL A 20 42.81 72.83 -7.29
CA VAL A 20 42.53 73.00 -5.85
C VAL A 20 42.52 71.72 -4.98
N VAL A 21 43.72 71.29 -4.58
CA VAL A 21 43.91 70.47 -3.38
C VAL A 21 43.72 71.33 -2.11
N ARG A 22 42.61 71.18 -1.38
CA ARG A 22 42.52 71.47 0.07
C ARG A 22 41.59 70.48 0.81
N LYS A 23 42.12 69.85 1.86
CA LYS A 23 41.39 69.04 2.86
C LYS A 23 40.52 69.94 3.78
N PRO A 24 39.58 69.41 4.60
CA PRO A 24 39.02 68.06 4.63
C PRO A 24 37.48 68.04 4.50
N ALA A 25 36.92 67.00 3.86
CA ALA A 25 35.53 66.60 4.11
C ALA A 25 35.50 65.49 5.19
N THR A 26 34.63 65.64 6.18
CA THR A 26 34.44 64.74 7.32
C THR A 26 34.24 63.29 6.86
N PRO A 27 34.82 62.26 7.52
CA PRO A 27 34.47 60.89 7.21
C PRO A 27 32.98 60.68 7.49
N LEU A 28 32.21 60.41 6.43
CA LEU A 28 30.86 59.86 6.57
C LEU A 28 31.00 58.56 7.36
N LYS A 29 30.42 58.53 8.57
CA LYS A 29 30.43 57.33 9.41
C LYS A 29 29.88 56.15 8.59
N PRO A 30 30.49 54.96 8.67
CA PRO A 30 29.88 53.78 8.08
C PRO A 30 28.45 53.65 8.62
N VAL A 31 27.48 53.53 7.71
CA VAL A 31 26.07 53.42 8.08
C VAL A 31 25.86 52.07 8.76
N GLU A 32 25.85 52.06 10.09
CA GLU A 32 25.56 50.86 10.87
C GLU A 32 24.07 50.50 10.71
N TYR A 33 23.79 49.69 9.69
CA TYR A 33 22.48 49.07 9.51
C TYR A 33 22.10 48.28 10.76
N THR A 34 20.94 48.58 11.34
CA THR A 34 20.43 47.91 12.55
C THR A 34 20.33 46.40 12.34
N PRO A 35 20.45 45.57 13.39
CA PRO A 35 20.26 44.13 13.26
C PRO A 35 18.94 43.76 12.54
N GLU A 36 17.88 44.51 12.80
CA GLU A 36 16.54 44.31 12.21
C GLU A 36 16.51 44.56 10.70
N SER A 37 17.15 45.63 10.22
CA SER A 37 17.28 45.90 8.77
C SER A 37 18.07 44.79 8.06
N LYS A 38 19.16 44.31 8.68
CA LYS A 38 19.94 43.16 8.18
C LYS A 38 19.12 41.86 8.16
N TYR A 39 18.32 41.57 9.19
CA TYR A 39 17.44 40.40 9.22
C TYR A 39 16.33 40.47 8.16
N ARG A 40 15.75 41.65 7.89
CA ARG A 40 14.77 41.85 6.81
C ARG A 40 15.39 41.66 5.43
N ALA A 41 16.54 42.28 5.19
CA ALA A 41 17.31 42.11 3.95
C ALA A 41 17.64 40.62 3.71
N LEU A 42 18.09 39.90 4.74
CA LEU A 42 18.34 38.46 4.67
C LEU A 42 17.07 37.64 4.38
N GLY A 43 15.93 38.01 4.96
CA GLY A 43 14.63 37.38 4.71
C GLY A 43 14.15 37.56 3.26
N VAL A 44 14.25 38.78 2.73
CA VAL A 44 13.92 39.08 1.33
C VAL A 44 14.89 38.40 0.37
N ALA A 45 16.19 38.41 0.65
CA ALA A 45 17.19 37.71 -0.15
C ALA A 45 16.95 36.19 -0.19
N THR A 46 16.58 35.59 0.94
CA THR A 46 16.20 34.17 1.01
C THR A 46 14.94 33.89 0.19
N LEU A 47 13.94 34.78 0.24
CA LEU A 47 12.72 34.66 -0.55
C LEU A 47 12.98 34.78 -2.06
N LEU A 48 13.78 35.77 -2.50
CA LEU A 48 14.13 35.96 -3.91
C LEU A 48 14.97 34.78 -4.45
N ARG A 49 15.94 34.29 -3.67
CA ARG A 49 16.73 33.11 -4.04
C ARG A 49 15.87 31.84 -4.12
N SER A 50 14.86 31.70 -3.26
CA SER A 50 13.87 30.60 -3.36
C SER A 50 12.97 30.68 -4.61
N LYS A 51 12.92 31.83 -5.28
CA LYS A 51 12.23 32.07 -6.56
C LYS A 51 13.17 32.04 -7.77
N GLY A 52 14.42 31.62 -7.61
CA GLY A 52 15.38 31.44 -8.71
C GLY A 52 16.06 32.72 -9.22
N LYS A 53 15.99 33.84 -8.48
CA LYS A 53 16.69 35.08 -8.81
C LYS A 53 18.21 34.95 -8.65
N GLU A 54 18.97 35.54 -9.57
CA GLU A 54 20.43 35.51 -9.55
C GLU A 54 21.04 36.39 -8.45
N VAL A 55 22.23 36.01 -7.98
CA VAL A 55 22.89 36.64 -6.83
C VAL A 55 23.07 38.17 -6.96
N PRO A 56 23.48 38.75 -8.10
CA PRO A 56 23.63 40.20 -8.23
C PRO A 56 22.30 40.95 -8.05
N GLU A 57 21.21 40.41 -8.60
CA GLU A 57 19.87 40.99 -8.51
C GLU A 57 19.32 40.93 -7.07
N VAL A 58 19.63 39.84 -6.36
CA VAL A 58 19.29 39.64 -4.94
C VAL A 58 20.04 40.62 -4.03
N VAL A 59 21.32 40.92 -4.33
CA VAL A 59 22.14 41.86 -3.55
C VAL A 59 21.66 43.30 -3.78
N ALA A 60 21.45 43.72 -5.03
CA ALA A 60 21.01 45.07 -5.35
C ALA A 60 19.66 45.45 -4.70
N GLU A 61 18.72 44.51 -4.63
CA GLU A 61 17.42 44.77 -4.00
C GLU A 61 17.50 44.77 -2.47
N ALA A 62 18.42 43.97 -1.88
CA ALA A 62 18.72 44.05 -0.44
C ALA A 62 19.37 45.38 -0.05
N GLU A 63 20.29 45.90 -0.87
CA GLU A 63 20.94 47.21 -0.65
C GLU A 63 19.96 48.38 -0.75
N LYS A 64 19.03 48.38 -1.72
CA LYS A 64 17.95 49.39 -1.79
C LYS A 64 17.08 49.44 -0.54
N ILE A 65 16.76 48.29 0.05
CA ILE A 65 15.96 48.22 1.29
C ILE A 65 16.75 48.85 2.44
N MET A 66 18.02 48.48 2.58
CA MET A 66 18.90 49.05 3.61
C MET A 66 19.08 50.57 3.44
N MET A 67 19.31 51.07 2.23
CA MET A 67 19.43 52.51 1.95
C MET A 67 18.13 53.29 2.24
N ARG A 68 16.95 52.72 1.96
CA ARG A 68 15.65 53.35 2.27
C ARG A 68 15.40 53.49 3.76
N GLU A 69 15.72 52.46 4.56
CA GLU A 69 15.58 52.54 6.02
C GLU A 69 16.60 53.53 6.63
N SER A 70 17.82 53.61 6.10
CA SER A 70 18.81 54.63 6.50
C SER A 70 18.37 56.06 6.18
N ALA A 71 17.75 56.28 5.00
CA ALA A 71 17.19 57.58 4.63
C ALA A 71 16.03 58.00 5.55
N MET A 72 15.16 57.06 5.97
CA MET A 72 14.13 57.35 6.97
C MET A 72 14.70 57.73 8.34
N MET A 73 15.78 57.07 8.79
CA MET A 73 16.42 57.43 10.07
C MET A 73 17.12 58.81 10.03
N ALA A 74 17.60 59.25 8.86
CA ALA A 74 18.20 60.57 8.69
C ALA A 74 17.17 61.73 8.75
N MET A 75 15.88 61.46 8.51
CA MET A 75 14.83 62.49 8.41
C MET A 75 14.08 62.79 9.73
N GLY A 76 14.78 62.74 10.87
CA GLY A 76 14.48 63.58 12.06
C GLY A 76 13.11 63.45 12.75
N GLY A 77 12.30 62.43 12.48
CA GLY A 77 10.95 62.29 13.02
C GLY A 77 10.89 61.79 14.47
N ALA A 78 10.94 62.70 15.46
CA ALA A 78 10.61 62.43 16.86
C ALA A 78 9.32 63.16 17.25
N THR A 79 8.33 62.54 17.90
CA THR A 79 8.08 62.53 19.36
C THR A 79 6.58 62.22 19.61
N PRO A 80 6.07 62.05 20.86
CA PRO A 80 6.70 61.58 22.10
C PRO A 80 5.93 60.43 22.78
N LEU A 81 6.59 59.72 23.71
CA LEU A 81 5.93 58.92 24.74
C LEU A 81 6.53 59.25 26.11
N LYS A 82 5.75 59.89 27.00
CA LYS A 82 6.13 60.12 28.40
C LYS A 82 5.10 59.52 29.36
N VAL A 83 5.55 58.44 30.01
CA VAL A 83 5.26 58.03 31.39
C VAL A 83 3.79 57.92 31.83
N ALA A 84 3.30 56.68 31.85
CA ALA A 84 2.56 56.15 33.00
C ALA A 84 3.23 54.82 33.41
N GLY A 85 3.87 54.78 34.57
CA GLY A 85 4.67 53.64 34.98
C GLY A 85 3.83 52.50 35.56
N LYS A 86 3.96 51.29 34.98
CA LYS A 86 3.73 50.01 35.67
C LYS A 86 4.46 48.87 34.94
N VAL A 87 5.58 48.46 35.53
CA VAL A 87 6.33 47.19 35.35
C VAL A 87 6.04 46.39 34.06
N ALA A 88 6.78 46.68 33.00
CA ALA A 88 6.91 45.79 31.84
C ALA A 88 8.29 45.09 31.88
N THR A 89 8.37 43.94 32.55
CA THR A 89 9.54 43.06 32.50
C THR A 89 9.81 42.61 31.06
N LYS A 90 11.08 42.63 30.63
CA LYS A 90 11.52 42.14 29.31
C LYS A 90 10.94 40.75 29.02
N LEU A 91 9.96 40.68 28.12
CA LEU A 91 9.49 39.42 27.55
C LEU A 91 10.51 38.92 26.51
N ILE A 92 11.60 38.35 27.03
CA ILE A 92 12.34 37.33 26.30
C ILE A 92 11.32 36.25 25.93
N PRO A 93 11.20 35.82 24.65
CA PRO A 93 10.28 34.74 24.29
C PRO A 93 10.68 33.49 25.08
N LYS A 94 9.84 33.11 26.05
CA LYS A 94 10.05 31.92 26.88
C LYS A 94 9.97 30.68 25.99
N ILE A 95 11.13 30.22 25.51
CA ILE A 95 11.28 28.93 24.83
C ILE A 95 10.61 27.88 25.73
N SER A 96 9.62 27.16 25.18
CA SER A 96 8.86 26.18 25.97
C SER A 96 9.80 25.08 26.49
N PRO A 97 9.53 24.48 27.67
CA PRO A 97 10.34 23.39 28.19
C PRO A 97 10.51 22.24 27.18
N VAL A 98 9.45 21.96 26.41
CA VAL A 98 9.46 20.97 25.32
C VAL A 98 10.46 21.35 24.21
N GLN A 99 10.50 22.62 23.78
CA GLN A 99 11.43 23.06 22.73
C GLN A 99 12.90 23.03 23.19
N LYS A 100 13.19 23.47 24.42
CA LYS A 100 14.56 23.35 24.99
C LYS A 100 15.08 21.92 24.92
N ILE A 101 14.18 20.97 25.18
CA ILE A 101 14.49 19.53 25.18
C ILE A 101 14.65 18.99 23.75
N ILE A 102 13.86 19.46 22.78
CA ILE A 102 14.09 19.16 21.35
C ILE A 102 15.49 19.62 20.93
N ASP A 103 15.91 20.81 21.36
CA ASP A 103 17.23 21.37 21.04
C ASP A 103 18.37 20.58 21.70
N ALA A 104 18.23 20.24 22.99
CA ALA A 104 19.21 19.43 23.73
C ALA A 104 19.30 17.99 23.20
N LEU A 105 18.16 17.36 22.90
CA LEU A 105 18.13 16.10 22.16
C LEU A 105 18.93 16.27 20.88
N THR A 106 18.57 17.20 19.99
CA THR A 106 19.24 17.40 18.70
C THR A 106 20.77 17.46 18.83
N LYS A 107 21.29 18.19 19.83
CA LYS A 107 22.74 18.35 20.11
C LYS A 107 23.45 17.12 20.71
N ALA A 108 22.76 16.23 21.43
CA ALA A 108 23.37 15.11 22.15
C ALA A 108 24.12 14.11 21.25
N LYS A 109 25.34 13.71 21.63
CA LYS A 109 26.19 12.79 20.83
C LYS A 109 25.90 11.30 21.14
N PRO A 110 26.13 10.37 20.19
CA PRO A 110 26.04 8.93 20.43
C PRO A 110 27.31 8.40 21.14
N LEU A 111 27.15 7.72 22.28
CA LEU A 111 28.25 7.30 23.17
C LEU A 111 28.86 5.93 22.79
N ARG A 112 29.40 5.82 21.57
CA ARG A 112 29.94 4.54 21.06
C ARG A 112 31.19 4.03 21.81
N ALA A 113 32.13 4.91 22.12
CA ALA A 113 33.39 4.54 22.78
C ALA A 113 33.16 4.10 24.24
N GLU A 114 32.39 4.88 25.00
CA GLU A 114 32.03 4.57 26.40
C GLU A 114 31.23 3.26 26.50
N GLN A 115 30.40 2.96 25.51
CA GLN A 115 29.66 1.70 25.43
C GLN A 115 30.59 0.48 25.31
N GLU A 116 31.73 0.59 24.62
CA GLU A 116 32.73 -0.49 24.56
C GLU A 116 33.52 -0.62 25.86
N VAL A 117 33.84 0.49 26.53
CA VAL A 117 34.44 0.45 27.88
C VAL A 117 33.50 -0.20 28.89
N LEU A 118 32.21 0.15 28.88
CA LEU A 118 31.17 -0.47 29.70
C LEU A 118 30.98 -1.96 29.39
N TYR A 119 30.98 -2.34 28.11
CA TYR A 119 30.93 -3.75 27.71
C TYR A 119 32.18 -4.53 28.12
N THR A 120 33.38 -3.96 28.00
CA THR A 120 34.63 -4.60 28.41
C THR A 120 34.66 -4.80 29.92
N LYS A 121 34.29 -3.79 30.71
CA LYS A 121 34.17 -3.90 32.17
C LYS A 121 33.08 -4.89 32.62
N ALA A 122 31.93 -4.90 31.94
CA ALA A 122 30.87 -5.86 32.26
C ALA A 122 31.20 -7.30 31.81
N ARG A 123 31.96 -7.47 30.73
CA ARG A 123 32.48 -8.77 30.28
C ARG A 123 33.58 -9.27 31.21
N SER A 124 34.51 -8.44 31.66
CA SER A 124 35.57 -8.86 32.59
C SER A 124 35.00 -9.28 33.96
N VAL A 125 34.01 -8.56 34.49
CA VAL A 125 33.30 -8.97 35.73
C VAL A 125 32.56 -10.31 35.54
N LYS A 126 31.94 -10.54 34.38
CA LYS A 126 31.30 -11.83 34.07
C LYS A 126 32.30 -12.95 33.87
N LEU A 127 33.44 -12.68 33.23
CA LEU A 127 34.53 -13.63 33.05
C LEU A 127 35.14 -14.01 34.39
N ALA A 128 35.40 -13.05 35.28
CA ALA A 128 35.87 -13.32 36.64
C ALA A 128 34.88 -14.20 37.43
N LYS A 129 33.56 -13.95 37.31
CA LYS A 129 32.53 -14.82 37.90
C LYS A 129 32.48 -16.22 37.28
N MET A 130 32.73 -16.34 35.98
CA MET A 130 32.80 -17.63 35.28
C MET A 130 34.05 -18.41 35.72
N LEU A 131 35.21 -17.76 35.79
CA LEU A 131 36.47 -18.36 36.23
C LEU A 131 36.37 -18.86 37.70
N GLY A 132 35.83 -18.05 38.61
CA GLY A 132 35.60 -18.47 40.00
C GLY A 132 34.51 -19.54 40.19
N VAL A 133 33.78 -19.91 39.13
CA VAL A 133 32.89 -21.09 39.07
C VAL A 133 33.61 -22.28 38.43
N ALA A 134 34.43 -22.05 37.39
CA ALA A 134 35.29 -23.05 36.76
C ALA A 134 36.32 -23.64 37.74
N GLU A 135 36.88 -22.83 38.65
CA GLU A 135 37.76 -23.28 39.74
C GLU A 135 37.07 -24.28 40.70
N LYS A 136 35.74 -24.31 40.74
CA LYS A 136 34.94 -25.05 41.74
C LYS A 136 34.06 -26.14 41.15
N THR A 137 34.07 -26.31 39.83
CA THR A 137 33.20 -27.24 39.12
C THR A 137 33.92 -27.88 37.95
N SER A 138 33.54 -29.10 37.57
CA SER A 138 34.16 -29.84 36.48
C SER A 138 33.14 -30.67 35.69
N GLY A 139 33.54 -31.10 34.49
CA GLY A 139 32.67 -31.84 33.56
C GLY A 139 31.46 -31.03 33.07
N GLU A 140 30.47 -31.73 32.52
CA GLU A 140 29.29 -31.13 31.89
C GLU A 140 28.48 -30.23 32.84
N LYS A 141 28.35 -30.63 34.12
CA LYS A 141 27.67 -29.82 35.14
C LYS A 141 28.42 -28.50 35.41
N GLY A 142 29.76 -28.50 35.40
CA GLY A 142 30.56 -27.29 35.50
C GLY A 142 30.37 -26.36 34.31
N PHE A 143 30.45 -26.89 33.09
CA PHE A 143 30.18 -26.12 31.86
C PHE A 143 28.80 -25.42 31.88
N PHE A 144 27.76 -26.08 32.37
CA PHE A 144 26.44 -25.43 32.52
C PHE A 144 26.40 -24.38 33.64
N ALA A 145 27.17 -24.55 34.72
CA ALA A 145 27.30 -23.55 35.79
C ALA A 145 28.07 -22.29 35.33
N GLU A 146 29.20 -22.48 34.63
CA GLU A 146 29.98 -21.41 33.98
C GLU A 146 29.13 -20.63 32.97
N LYS A 147 28.42 -21.36 32.09
CA LYS A 147 27.46 -20.77 31.14
C LYS A 147 26.31 -20.06 31.86
N GLY A 148 25.97 -20.47 33.08
CA GLY A 148 25.08 -19.78 34.00
C GLY A 148 25.64 -18.42 34.45
N ALA A 149 26.89 -18.37 34.90
CA ALA A 149 27.56 -17.14 35.35
C ALA A 149 27.68 -16.07 34.24
N LEU A 150 27.74 -16.48 32.96
CA LEU A 150 27.76 -15.57 31.81
C LEU A 150 26.38 -14.99 31.42
N ARG A 151 25.26 -15.48 31.97
CA ARG A 151 23.89 -15.00 31.64
C ARG A 151 23.62 -13.57 32.14
N GLY A 152 22.48 -13.00 31.74
CA GLY A 152 22.07 -11.62 32.05
C GLY A 152 22.46 -10.58 30.99
N LYS A 153 21.74 -9.46 30.94
CA LYS A 153 21.93 -8.39 29.93
C LYS A 153 23.13 -7.51 30.29
N LEU A 154 23.91 -7.09 29.30
CA LEU A 154 24.95 -6.07 29.47
C LEU A 154 24.31 -4.66 29.54
N PRO A 155 24.90 -3.69 30.27
CA PRO A 155 24.42 -2.31 30.30
C PRO A 155 24.49 -1.66 28.92
N LYS A 156 23.48 -0.86 28.56
CA LYS A 156 23.37 -0.21 27.23
C LYS A 156 23.04 1.26 27.35
N VAL A 157 24.00 2.10 26.98
CA VAL A 157 23.86 3.53 26.72
C VAL A 157 23.88 3.70 25.19
N GLN A 158 22.94 4.49 24.66
CA GLN A 158 22.77 4.72 23.22
C GLN A 158 23.22 6.14 22.82
N PHE A 159 23.02 7.13 23.70
CA PHE A 159 23.41 8.52 23.50
C PHE A 159 23.70 9.22 24.85
N GLU A 160 24.27 10.43 24.80
CA GLU A 160 24.59 11.25 25.97
C GLU A 160 23.32 11.69 26.74
N SER A 161 23.31 11.56 28.06
CA SER A 161 22.17 12.00 28.87
C SER A 161 22.02 13.53 28.80
N ILE A 162 20.88 14.00 28.29
CA ILE A 162 20.60 15.44 28.16
C ILE A 162 20.22 16.11 29.48
N ARG A 163 20.23 15.38 30.61
CA ARG A 163 19.91 15.92 31.93
C ARG A 163 20.75 17.15 32.26
N ASN A 164 22.04 17.12 31.96
CA ASN A 164 22.97 18.21 32.28
C ASN A 164 22.74 19.48 31.43
N GLN A 165 21.93 19.39 30.37
CA GLN A 165 21.62 20.49 29.46
C GLN A 165 20.25 21.13 29.76
N ILE A 166 19.47 20.58 30.69
CA ILE A 166 18.08 20.98 30.99
C ILE A 166 17.92 21.18 32.49
N GLY A 167 17.37 22.33 32.91
CA GLY A 167 17.13 22.60 34.33
C GLY A 167 16.08 21.66 34.92
N GLN A 168 16.26 21.23 36.18
CA GLN A 168 15.35 20.29 36.85
C GLN A 168 13.87 20.71 36.76
N LYS A 169 13.58 22.02 36.87
CA LYS A 169 12.22 22.58 36.70
C LYS A 169 11.61 22.33 35.32
N ASP A 170 12.40 22.37 34.24
CA ASP A 170 11.93 22.05 32.89
C ASP A 170 11.66 20.53 32.76
N ILE A 171 12.50 19.68 33.37
CA ILE A 171 12.30 18.22 33.43
C ILE A 171 10.98 17.91 34.18
N ASP A 172 10.83 18.43 35.39
CA ASP A 172 9.63 18.22 36.23
C ASP A 172 8.36 18.68 35.52
N THR A 173 8.44 19.77 34.74
CA THR A 173 7.30 20.24 33.92
C THR A 173 6.84 19.18 32.92
N LEU A 174 7.75 18.49 32.23
CA LEU A 174 7.35 17.41 31.30
C LEU A 174 6.79 16.19 32.04
N PHE A 175 7.40 15.81 33.17
CA PHE A 175 6.88 14.70 33.98
C PHE A 175 5.48 14.98 34.54
N ASN A 176 5.21 16.23 34.92
CA ASN A 176 3.88 16.69 35.34
C ASN A 176 2.90 16.74 34.16
N GLN A 177 3.30 17.26 32.98
CA GLN A 177 2.47 17.23 31.77
C GLN A 177 2.03 15.81 31.37
N VAL A 178 2.87 14.79 31.58
CA VAL A 178 2.45 13.38 31.39
C VAL A 178 1.52 12.92 32.51
N LYS A 179 1.83 13.22 33.79
CA LYS A 179 1.03 12.84 34.96
C LYS A 179 -0.39 13.43 34.93
N GLU A 180 -0.51 14.68 34.49
CA GLU A 180 -1.73 15.47 34.42
C GLU A 180 -2.44 15.35 33.07
N SER A 181 -1.85 14.62 32.10
CA SER A 181 -2.44 14.44 30.77
C SER A 181 -3.85 13.83 30.86
N PRO A 182 -4.90 14.51 30.34
CA PRO A 182 -6.26 13.97 30.33
C PRO A 182 -6.45 12.89 29.26
N VAL A 183 -5.52 12.79 28.30
CA VAL A 183 -5.60 11.90 27.12
C VAL A 183 -4.97 10.52 27.38
N LEU A 184 -4.08 10.40 28.38
CA LEU A 184 -3.49 9.14 28.80
C LEU A 184 -4.31 8.48 29.92
N SER A 185 -4.49 7.16 29.85
CA SER A 185 -4.95 6.37 30.99
C SER A 185 -3.86 6.25 32.07
N GLU A 186 -4.23 5.97 33.32
CA GLU A 186 -3.26 5.85 34.43
C GLU A 186 -2.18 4.79 34.16
N TRP A 187 -2.56 3.68 33.51
CA TRP A 187 -1.64 2.61 33.09
C TRP A 187 -0.68 3.02 31.97
N GLU A 188 -0.98 4.08 31.22
CA GLU A 188 -0.12 4.60 30.14
C GLU A 188 0.78 5.74 30.63
N LYS A 189 0.38 6.49 31.66
CA LYS A 189 1.19 7.55 32.26
C LYS A 189 2.52 7.02 32.81
N LEU A 190 2.53 5.82 33.40
CA LEU A 190 3.76 5.20 33.91
C LEU A 190 4.77 4.89 32.78
N PRO A 191 4.46 4.10 31.73
CA PRO A 191 5.35 3.92 30.58
C PRO A 191 5.75 5.24 29.89
N ALA A 192 4.85 6.21 29.76
CA ALA A 192 5.21 7.52 29.20
C ALA A 192 6.28 8.24 30.05
N ARG A 193 6.15 8.21 31.38
CA ARG A 193 7.17 8.73 32.31
C ARG A 193 8.46 7.90 32.32
N GLU A 194 8.40 6.59 32.15
CA GLU A 194 9.61 5.77 31.91
C GLU A 194 10.32 6.18 30.62
N GLY A 195 9.54 6.50 29.58
CA GLY A 195 10.05 7.06 28.32
C GLY A 195 10.82 8.35 28.56
N LEU A 196 10.26 9.31 29.31
CA LEU A 196 11.01 10.50 29.75
C LEU A 196 12.25 10.11 30.57
N SER A 197 12.15 9.17 31.51
CA SER A 197 13.27 8.75 32.36
C SER A 197 14.45 8.18 31.55
N LYS A 198 14.20 7.49 30.44
CA LYS A 198 15.25 7.01 29.52
C LYS A 198 15.97 8.15 28.78
N LEU A 199 15.34 9.33 28.67
CA LEU A 199 15.95 10.56 28.13
C LEU A 199 16.71 11.38 29.19
N PHE A 200 16.22 11.49 30.44
CA PHE A 200 16.75 12.41 31.47
C PHE A 200 17.21 11.80 32.81
N GLY A 201 16.95 10.53 33.07
CA GLY A 201 17.03 9.90 34.41
C GLY A 201 18.35 9.16 34.71
N GLU A 202 18.35 8.40 35.81
CA GLU A 202 19.44 7.47 36.18
C GLU A 202 19.66 6.36 35.14
N THR A 203 18.65 6.08 34.32
CA THR A 203 18.72 5.15 33.18
C THR A 203 18.98 5.87 31.85
N GLY A 204 19.37 7.14 31.92
CA GLY A 204 19.46 8.09 30.81
C GLY A 204 20.38 7.67 29.67
N GLY A 205 20.19 8.31 28.52
CA GLY A 205 20.93 7.97 27.31
C GLY A 205 20.39 6.74 26.59
N GLN A 206 19.18 6.28 26.90
CA GLN A 206 18.50 5.19 26.19
C GLN A 206 17.35 5.71 25.35
N VAL A 207 17.18 5.21 24.13
CA VAL A 207 16.00 5.57 23.35
C VAL A 207 14.78 4.82 23.90
N PRO A 208 13.66 5.52 24.19
CA PRO A 208 12.42 4.91 24.63
C PRO A 208 11.90 3.84 23.66
N THR A 209 11.09 2.90 24.16
CA THR A 209 10.51 1.86 23.30
C THR A 209 9.45 2.43 22.37
N LYS A 210 9.09 1.69 21.30
CA LYS A 210 8.07 2.14 20.33
C LYS A 210 6.74 2.54 20.99
N ASN A 211 6.34 1.83 22.04
CA ASN A 211 5.14 2.15 22.82
C ASN A 211 5.29 3.50 23.53
N GLU A 212 6.40 3.67 24.26
CA GLU A 212 6.70 4.89 25.02
C GLU A 212 6.76 6.11 24.10
N ILE A 213 7.42 6.00 22.93
CA ILE A 213 7.45 7.08 21.92
C ILE A 213 6.03 7.42 21.45
N SER A 214 5.16 6.43 21.23
CA SER A 214 3.76 6.67 20.84
C SER A 214 2.96 7.43 21.92
N LEU A 215 3.20 7.12 23.20
CA LEU A 215 2.57 7.82 24.33
C LEU A 215 3.12 9.24 24.49
N LEU A 216 4.43 9.41 24.32
CA LEU A 216 5.10 10.71 24.32
C LEU A 216 4.60 11.60 23.17
N LYS A 217 4.28 11.04 21.99
CA LYS A 217 3.62 11.80 20.91
C LYS A 217 2.28 12.36 21.38
N THR A 218 1.46 11.56 22.07
CA THR A 218 0.13 12.00 22.53
C THR A 218 0.20 13.23 23.45
N VAL A 219 1.30 13.39 24.21
CA VAL A 219 1.48 14.51 25.15
C VAL A 219 2.26 15.67 24.51
N PHE A 220 3.29 15.40 23.70
CA PHE A 220 4.28 16.40 23.26
C PHE A 220 4.33 16.64 21.74
N GLY A 221 3.52 15.93 20.95
CA GLY A 221 3.43 16.08 19.51
C GLY A 221 4.52 15.38 18.69
N GLU A 222 4.56 15.67 17.39
CA GLU A 222 5.42 14.97 16.44
C GLU A 222 6.89 15.40 16.50
N ASP A 223 7.17 16.68 16.74
CA ASP A 223 8.53 17.21 16.62
C ASP A 223 9.41 16.78 17.79
N PHE A 224 8.82 16.65 18.99
CA PHE A 224 9.43 15.96 20.12
C PHE A 224 9.82 14.51 19.78
N THR A 225 8.89 13.75 19.18
CA THR A 225 9.14 12.33 18.91
C THR A 225 10.09 12.09 17.74
N LYS A 226 10.15 12.99 16.74
CA LYS A 226 11.22 12.99 15.72
C LYS A 226 12.60 13.14 16.36
N ALA A 227 12.79 14.14 17.22
CA ALA A 227 14.07 14.37 17.91
C ALA A 227 14.53 13.16 18.76
N VAL A 228 13.59 12.46 19.39
CA VAL A 228 13.86 11.19 20.11
C VAL A 228 14.22 10.05 19.14
N LEU A 229 13.48 9.89 18.04
CA LEU A 229 13.72 8.83 17.05
C LEU A 229 15.09 8.97 16.36
N ASP A 230 15.62 10.19 16.24
CA ASP A 230 16.93 10.44 15.65
C ASP A 230 18.10 9.97 16.52
N LYS A 231 17.88 9.66 17.82
CA LYS A 231 18.91 9.10 18.71
C LYS A 231 19.02 7.59 18.71
N ARG A 232 18.23 6.91 17.87
CA ARG A 232 18.34 5.45 17.68
C ARG A 232 19.72 5.07 17.15
N THR A 233 20.22 3.94 17.66
CA THR A 233 21.51 3.37 17.27
C THR A 233 21.61 3.14 15.77
N LEU A 234 22.83 3.13 15.22
CA LEU A 234 23.03 2.86 13.79
C LEU A 234 22.41 1.53 13.37
N LEU A 235 22.52 0.48 14.20
CA LEU A 235 21.89 -0.82 13.91
C LEU A 235 20.36 -0.71 13.81
N GLN A 236 19.70 -0.03 14.76
CA GLN A 236 18.25 0.19 14.68
C GLN A 236 17.86 1.00 13.44
N LYS A 237 18.64 2.03 13.08
CA LYS A 237 18.45 2.82 11.86
C LYS A 237 18.65 1.97 10.58
N MET A 238 19.65 1.09 10.55
CA MET A 238 19.89 0.17 9.43
C MET A 238 18.81 -0.91 9.31
N THR A 239 18.38 -1.51 10.42
CA THR A 239 17.27 -2.47 10.42
C THR A 239 15.99 -1.79 9.95
N GLU A 240 15.69 -0.57 10.41
CA GLU A 240 14.55 0.19 9.88
C GLU A 240 14.72 0.54 8.40
N ALA A 241 15.90 0.99 7.97
CA ALA A 241 16.18 1.29 6.56
C ALA A 241 15.93 0.08 5.65
N GLY A 242 16.42 -1.10 6.02
CA GLY A 242 16.16 -2.35 5.29
C GLY A 242 14.67 -2.70 5.23
N ILE A 243 13.95 -2.57 6.36
CA ILE A 243 12.50 -2.82 6.40
C ILE A 243 11.73 -1.76 5.59
N GLN A 244 12.11 -0.47 5.65
CA GLN A 244 11.46 0.59 4.87
C GLN A 244 11.69 0.41 3.36
N LEU A 245 12.92 0.08 2.95
CA LEU A 245 13.26 -0.27 1.56
C LEU A 245 12.43 -1.47 1.07
N ALA A 246 12.36 -2.54 1.86
CA ALA A 246 11.55 -3.72 1.55
C ALA A 246 10.05 -3.43 1.42
N ASN A 247 9.57 -2.35 2.04
CA ASN A 247 8.18 -1.91 2.00
C ASN A 247 7.89 -0.81 0.96
N ILE A 248 8.91 -0.23 0.29
CA ILE A 248 8.68 0.76 -0.78
C ILE A 248 7.78 0.20 -1.89
N PRO A 249 8.09 -0.98 -2.49
CA PRO A 249 7.26 -1.53 -3.57
C PRO A 249 5.80 -1.68 -3.17
N ARG A 250 5.53 -2.17 -1.96
CA ARG A 250 4.16 -2.32 -1.45
C ARG A 250 3.41 -0.99 -1.40
N SER A 251 4.03 0.04 -0.82
CA SER A 251 3.37 1.33 -0.66
C SER A 251 3.21 2.08 -1.98
N ILE A 252 3.95 1.71 -3.03
CA ILE A 252 3.71 2.18 -4.41
C ILE A 252 2.60 1.34 -5.08
N MET A 253 2.65 0.00 -4.99
CA MET A 253 1.60 -0.88 -5.50
C MET A 253 0.21 -0.56 -4.92
N ALA A 254 0.14 -0.15 -3.65
CA ALA A 254 -1.09 0.28 -2.99
C ALA A 254 -1.40 1.79 -3.15
N SER A 255 -0.63 2.55 -3.93
CA SER A 255 -0.92 3.96 -4.20
C SER A 255 -1.83 4.14 -5.42
N PHE A 256 -2.24 5.38 -5.71
CA PHE A 256 -3.26 5.73 -6.72
C PHE A 256 -4.65 5.10 -6.49
N ASP A 257 -4.81 4.31 -5.42
CA ASP A 257 -6.08 3.77 -4.99
C ASP A 257 -6.76 4.64 -3.91
N LEU A 258 -8.06 4.39 -3.78
CA LEU A 258 -8.92 4.77 -2.67
C LEU A 258 -9.49 3.47 -2.04
N SER A 259 -8.69 2.40 -1.94
CA SER A 259 -9.22 1.02 -1.87
C SER A 259 -9.80 0.56 -0.53
N ALA A 260 -9.55 1.30 0.55
CA ALA A 260 -10.00 0.95 1.90
C ALA A 260 -11.51 0.58 2.05
N PRO A 261 -12.47 1.23 1.36
CA PRO A 261 -13.89 0.94 1.49
C PRO A 261 -14.26 -0.46 1.05
N LEU A 262 -13.96 -0.85 -0.19
CA LEU A 262 -14.38 -2.16 -0.71
C LEU A 262 -13.38 -3.27 -0.35
N ARG A 263 -12.10 -2.93 -0.10
CA ARG A 263 -11.09 -3.89 0.34
C ARG A 263 -11.19 -4.27 1.82
N GLN A 264 -11.40 -3.29 2.70
CA GLN A 264 -11.40 -3.49 4.15
C GLN A 264 -12.76 -3.23 4.81
N GLY A 265 -13.38 -2.07 4.57
CA GLY A 265 -14.58 -1.61 5.29
C GLY A 265 -15.92 -2.25 4.90
N ILE A 266 -16.00 -2.93 3.75
CA ILE A 266 -17.24 -3.43 3.13
C ILE A 266 -18.08 -4.33 4.05
N PHE A 267 -17.42 -5.05 4.97
CA PHE A 267 -18.09 -5.90 5.96
C PHE A 267 -19.06 -5.13 6.87
N LEU A 268 -18.82 -3.83 7.10
CA LEU A 268 -19.68 -2.97 7.90
C LEU A 268 -20.70 -2.19 7.07
N ALA A 269 -20.62 -2.18 5.75
CA ALA A 269 -21.46 -1.34 4.89
C ALA A 269 -22.97 -1.64 5.06
N ALA A 270 -23.35 -2.92 5.17
CA ALA A 270 -24.74 -3.32 5.32
C ALA A 270 -25.36 -2.99 6.70
N ARG A 271 -24.56 -3.01 7.78
CA ARG A 271 -25.05 -2.78 9.16
C ARG A 271 -24.82 -1.36 9.68
N HIS A 272 -23.78 -0.69 9.20
CA HIS A 272 -23.41 0.67 9.58
C HIS A 272 -23.32 1.60 8.34
N PRO A 273 -24.32 1.61 7.42
CA PRO A 273 -24.23 2.30 6.13
C PRO A 273 -23.96 3.81 6.29
N LYS A 274 -24.61 4.48 7.27
CA LYS A 274 -24.39 5.90 7.54
C LYS A 274 -22.92 6.21 7.87
N MET A 275 -22.28 5.37 8.68
CA MET A 275 -20.88 5.53 9.09
C MET A 275 -19.91 5.18 7.95
N PHE A 276 -20.24 4.13 7.18
CA PHE A 276 -19.50 3.75 5.97
C PHE A 276 -19.51 4.87 4.93
N PHE A 277 -20.68 5.35 4.49
CA PHE A 277 -20.80 6.40 3.48
C PHE A 277 -20.31 7.77 3.96
N SER A 278 -20.49 8.12 5.23
CA SER A 278 -19.90 9.32 5.83
C SER A 278 -18.36 9.27 5.78
N SER A 279 -17.77 8.11 6.02
CA SER A 279 -16.32 7.92 5.96
C SER A 279 -15.81 7.87 4.52
N PHE A 280 -16.55 7.26 3.60
CA PHE A 280 -16.30 7.28 2.16
C PHE A 280 -16.28 8.71 1.60
N ALA A 281 -17.29 9.53 1.92
CA ALA A 281 -17.32 10.93 1.51
C ALA A 281 -16.15 11.75 2.10
N LYS A 282 -15.73 11.45 3.34
CA LYS A 282 -14.57 12.11 3.97
C LYS A 282 -13.25 11.69 3.33
N GLN A 283 -13.13 10.47 2.81
CA GLN A 283 -11.93 9.92 2.16
C GLN A 283 -11.43 10.79 1.00
N PHE A 284 -12.32 11.29 0.14
CA PHE A 284 -11.94 12.19 -0.96
C PHE A 284 -11.32 13.50 -0.44
N LYS A 285 -11.83 14.04 0.67
CA LYS A 285 -11.28 15.25 1.30
C LYS A 285 -9.90 14.99 1.92
N THR A 286 -9.66 13.84 2.54
CA THR A 286 -8.34 13.49 3.11
C THR A 286 -7.33 13.08 2.05
N PHE A 287 -7.77 12.49 0.94
CA PHE A 287 -6.96 12.29 -0.26
C PHE A 287 -6.44 13.64 -0.78
N ALA A 288 -7.33 14.58 -1.08
CA ALA A 288 -6.98 15.88 -1.65
C ALA A 288 -6.20 16.80 -0.70
N SER A 289 -6.45 16.74 0.61
CA SER A 289 -5.91 17.73 1.57
C SER A 289 -5.29 17.11 2.82
N GLU A 290 -4.02 17.43 3.08
CA GLU A 290 -3.36 17.08 4.35
C GLU A 290 -3.97 17.81 5.54
N LYS A 291 -4.45 19.05 5.37
CA LYS A 291 -5.17 19.79 6.42
C LYS A 291 -6.48 19.06 6.79
N ALA A 292 -7.20 18.53 5.81
CA ALA A 292 -8.43 17.77 6.05
C ALA A 292 -8.19 16.40 6.71
N TYR A 293 -7.03 15.77 6.46
CA TYR A 293 -6.59 14.57 7.17
C TYR A 293 -6.19 14.86 8.62
N LYS A 294 -5.35 15.88 8.87
CA LYS A 294 -4.96 16.31 10.22
C LYS A 294 -6.19 16.64 11.05
N GLY A 295 -7.07 17.53 10.56
CA GLY A 295 -8.33 17.86 11.24
C GLY A 295 -9.31 16.69 11.43
N LEU A 296 -9.18 15.59 10.68
CA LEU A 296 -9.93 14.34 10.97
C LEU A 296 -9.29 13.53 12.10
N MET A 297 -7.96 13.48 12.16
CA MET A 297 -7.26 12.85 13.26
C MET A 297 -7.47 13.63 14.56
N ASP A 298 -7.42 14.96 14.49
CA ASP A 298 -7.69 15.87 15.61
C ASP A 298 -9.16 15.72 16.09
N ASP A 299 -10.14 15.59 15.18
CA ASP A 299 -11.53 15.25 15.53
C ASP A 299 -11.62 13.96 16.36
N ILE A 300 -10.94 12.90 15.92
CA ILE A 300 -10.94 11.59 16.59
C ILE A 300 -10.25 11.67 17.97
N VAL A 301 -9.12 12.38 18.08
CA VAL A 301 -8.38 12.54 19.35
C VAL A 301 -9.17 13.36 20.37
N ASN A 302 -9.93 14.36 19.92
CA ASN A 302 -10.74 15.22 20.78
C ASN A 302 -12.11 14.61 21.17
N ARG A 303 -12.42 13.37 20.78
CA ARG A 303 -13.68 12.71 21.19
C ARG A 303 -13.65 12.39 22.69
N PRO A 304 -14.75 12.60 23.44
CA PRO A 304 -14.87 12.15 24.83
C PRO A 304 -14.57 10.66 25.03
N THR A 305 -14.80 9.85 23.99
CA THR A 305 -14.58 8.40 23.94
C THR A 305 -13.15 7.99 23.56
N TYR A 306 -12.26 8.91 23.16
CA TYR A 306 -10.92 8.57 22.66
C TYR A 306 -10.05 7.82 23.68
N LYS A 307 -10.15 8.18 24.96
CA LYS A 307 -9.50 7.44 26.06
C LYS A 307 -9.98 5.98 26.11
N VAL A 308 -11.29 5.78 26.03
CA VAL A 308 -11.94 4.46 26.03
C VAL A 308 -11.56 3.64 24.79
N MET A 309 -11.43 4.28 23.62
CA MET A 309 -10.93 3.65 22.39
C MET A 309 -9.52 3.07 22.60
N ARG A 310 -8.62 3.83 23.22
CA ARG A 310 -7.24 3.41 23.49
C ARG A 310 -7.15 2.30 24.52
N GLU A 311 -7.85 2.44 25.65
CA GLU A 311 -7.88 1.43 26.72
C GLU A 311 -8.36 0.07 26.19
N ASN A 312 -9.33 0.07 25.27
CA ASN A 312 -9.84 -1.13 24.60
C ASN A 312 -9.08 -1.54 23.33
N LYS A 313 -7.99 -0.83 22.98
CA LYS A 313 -7.09 -1.11 21.85
C LYS A 313 -7.76 -1.06 20.47
N LEU A 314 -8.68 -0.11 20.28
CA LEU A 314 -9.19 0.24 18.95
C LEU A 314 -8.04 0.75 18.07
N ALA A 315 -7.92 0.23 16.86
CA ALA A 315 -6.79 0.48 15.97
C ALA A 315 -6.90 1.83 15.23
N ILE A 316 -6.69 2.93 15.96
CA ILE A 316 -6.47 4.25 15.38
C ILE A 316 -5.00 4.34 14.91
N THR A 317 -4.80 4.66 13.63
CA THR A 317 -3.52 4.53 12.91
C THR A 317 -3.04 5.86 12.34
N GLU A 318 -1.74 6.06 12.12
CA GLU A 318 -1.22 7.39 11.76
C GLU A 318 -0.08 7.33 10.74
N LEU A 319 -0.12 8.23 9.76
CA LEU A 319 0.97 8.44 8.79
C LEU A 319 2.10 9.28 9.40
N GLY A 320 3.28 9.22 8.78
CA GLY A 320 4.50 9.91 9.22
C GLY A 320 5.17 9.32 10.47
N GLN A 321 4.58 8.30 11.08
CA GLN A 321 4.99 7.73 12.36
C GLN A 321 5.78 6.43 12.22
N ALA A 322 6.10 5.80 13.36
CA ALA A 322 6.74 4.49 13.41
C ALA A 322 5.92 3.45 12.62
N MET A 323 6.58 2.60 11.82
CA MET A 323 5.93 1.65 10.91
C MET A 323 4.88 0.73 11.56
N THR A 324 4.95 0.53 12.88
CA THR A 324 4.01 -0.28 13.68
C THR A 324 2.62 0.35 13.85
N THR A 325 2.48 1.68 13.78
CA THR A 325 1.21 2.40 13.95
C THR A 325 0.55 2.77 12.62
N ARG A 326 1.15 2.34 11.50
CA ARG A 326 0.69 2.59 10.13
C ARG A 326 -0.22 1.47 9.62
N GLU A 327 -1.00 1.76 8.58
CA GLU A 327 -1.74 0.72 7.84
C GLU A 327 -0.79 -0.13 6.98
N GLU A 328 -1.09 -1.42 6.83
CA GLU A 328 -0.13 -2.42 6.29
C GLU A 328 0.24 -2.18 4.82
N ALA A 329 -0.67 -1.57 4.06
CA ALA A 329 -0.45 -1.12 2.69
C ALA A 329 0.57 0.03 2.62
N PHE A 330 0.50 0.98 3.56
CA PHE A 330 1.30 2.20 3.58
C PHE A 330 2.31 2.17 4.72
N MET A 331 3.21 1.19 4.78
CA MET A 331 4.21 1.11 5.86
C MET A 331 5.46 1.95 5.62
N SER A 332 5.88 2.19 4.37
CA SER A 332 7.15 2.85 4.09
C SER A 332 7.04 4.38 4.15
N ASN A 333 7.75 5.00 5.11
CA ASN A 333 7.87 6.46 5.19
C ASN A 333 8.74 7.02 4.04
N TRP A 334 9.61 6.19 3.43
CA TRP A 334 10.44 6.59 2.29
C TRP A 334 9.63 6.67 0.99
N ALA A 335 8.63 5.80 0.79
CA ALA A 335 7.78 5.86 -0.40
C ALA A 335 7.04 7.21 -0.54
N GLU A 336 6.61 7.82 0.57
CA GLU A 336 6.01 9.18 0.58
C GLU A 336 6.98 10.31 0.19
N LYS A 337 8.30 10.06 0.22
CA LYS A 337 9.34 11.07 -0.05
C LYS A 337 9.88 11.03 -1.48
N ILE A 338 9.48 10.03 -2.28
CA ILE A 338 9.89 9.92 -3.68
C ILE A 338 9.37 11.14 -4.45
N PRO A 339 10.20 11.85 -5.25
CA PRO A 339 9.73 12.95 -6.09
C PRO A 339 8.54 12.55 -6.98
N VAL A 340 7.55 13.43 -7.09
CA VAL A 340 6.26 13.20 -7.79
C VAL A 340 5.43 12.06 -7.16
N VAL A 341 5.86 10.80 -7.30
CA VAL A 341 5.14 9.58 -6.86
C VAL A 341 4.79 9.63 -5.37
N GLY A 342 5.71 10.07 -4.52
CA GLY A 342 5.51 10.14 -3.07
C GLY A 342 4.39 11.06 -2.63
N ARG A 343 4.07 12.10 -3.42
CA ARG A 343 2.89 12.95 -3.17
C ARG A 343 1.59 12.15 -3.29
N VAL A 344 1.51 11.24 -4.26
CA VAL A 344 0.34 10.37 -4.48
C VAL A 344 0.30 9.23 -3.47
N VAL A 345 1.45 8.60 -3.15
CA VAL A 345 1.54 7.61 -2.06
C VAL A 345 1.03 8.20 -0.75
N ARG A 346 1.43 9.44 -0.43
CA ARG A 346 0.94 10.16 0.76
C ARG A 346 -0.55 10.51 0.66
N ALA A 347 -1.07 10.87 -0.52
CA ALA A 347 -2.48 11.13 -0.72
C ALA A 347 -3.36 9.88 -0.54
N SER A 348 -3.03 8.77 -1.20
CA SER A 348 -3.70 7.47 -1.00
C SER A 348 -3.57 7.01 0.45
N GLY A 349 -2.40 7.17 1.08
CA GLY A 349 -2.23 6.89 2.51
C GLY A 349 -3.20 7.66 3.40
N ARG A 350 -3.38 8.98 3.18
CA ARG A 350 -4.33 9.82 3.94
C ARG A 350 -5.78 9.43 3.69
N ALA A 351 -6.11 9.03 2.47
CA ALA A 351 -7.41 8.51 2.11
C ALA A 351 -7.70 7.22 2.89
N TYR A 352 -6.81 6.23 2.76
CA TYR A 352 -6.92 4.90 3.35
C TYR A 352 -7.00 4.94 4.87
N THR A 353 -6.03 5.60 5.51
CA THR A 353 -5.98 5.76 6.97
C THR A 353 -7.15 6.61 7.49
N GLY A 354 -7.50 7.70 6.81
CA GLY A 354 -8.62 8.56 7.21
C GLY A 354 -9.97 7.85 7.16
N PHE A 355 -10.24 7.11 6.08
CA PHE A 355 -11.45 6.29 5.94
C PHE A 355 -11.56 5.27 7.08
N LEU A 356 -10.51 4.48 7.30
CA LEU A 356 -10.54 3.38 8.26
C LEU A 356 -10.61 3.86 9.71
N ASN A 357 -9.81 4.87 10.09
CA ASN A 357 -9.87 5.42 11.45
C ASN A 357 -11.24 6.00 11.77
N LYS A 358 -11.83 6.76 10.84
CA LYS A 358 -13.16 7.34 11.05
C LYS A 358 -14.23 6.26 11.16
N LEU A 359 -14.20 5.24 10.28
CA LEU A 359 -15.14 4.12 10.34
C LEU A 359 -14.99 3.34 11.66
N ARG A 360 -13.76 3.11 12.14
CA ARG A 360 -13.51 2.46 13.44
C ARG A 360 -14.03 3.29 14.61
N ALA A 361 -13.69 4.58 14.65
CA ALA A 361 -14.09 5.50 15.70
C ALA A 361 -15.62 5.62 15.78
N ASP A 362 -16.28 5.90 14.65
CA ASP A 362 -17.74 6.07 14.59
C ASP A 362 -18.52 4.80 15.00
N VAL A 363 -18.08 3.62 14.56
CA VAL A 363 -18.74 2.34 14.90
C VAL A 363 -18.48 1.95 16.36
N PHE A 364 -17.30 2.26 16.90
CA PHE A 364 -17.01 2.05 18.32
C PHE A 364 -17.81 3.02 19.22
N ASP A 365 -17.97 4.28 18.81
CA ASP A 365 -18.85 5.25 19.49
C ASP A 365 -20.33 4.80 19.47
N ASP A 366 -20.77 4.14 18.39
CA ASP A 366 -22.10 3.52 18.32
C ASP A 366 -22.23 2.35 19.31
N PHE A 367 -21.20 1.49 19.45
CA PHE A 367 -21.18 0.46 20.49
C PHE A 367 -21.22 1.04 21.91
N ILE A 368 -20.48 2.13 22.19
CA ILE A 368 -20.54 2.81 23.50
C ILE A 368 -21.98 3.30 23.77
N LYS A 369 -22.59 4.02 22.82
CA LYS A 369 -23.97 4.53 22.95
C LYS A 369 -24.98 3.40 23.19
N GLN A 370 -24.83 2.28 22.48
CA GLN A 370 -25.67 1.10 22.70
C GLN A 370 -25.44 0.49 24.09
N GLY A 371 -24.18 0.38 24.55
CA GLY A 371 -23.83 -0.11 25.88
C GLY A 371 -24.44 0.73 27.01
N THR A 372 -24.26 2.06 26.94
CA THR A 372 -24.85 3.01 27.90
C THR A 372 -26.38 2.93 27.89
N LYS A 373 -27.03 2.88 26.71
CA LYS A 373 -28.48 2.75 26.60
C LYS A 373 -29.02 1.43 27.21
N LEU A 374 -28.21 0.38 27.21
CA LEU A 374 -28.57 -0.95 27.72
C LEU A 374 -28.06 -1.22 29.15
N GLY A 375 -27.40 -0.27 29.81
CA GLY A 375 -26.83 -0.46 31.15
C GLY A 375 -25.75 -1.56 31.21
N ILE A 376 -24.90 -1.67 30.19
CA ILE A 376 -23.87 -2.72 30.11
C ILE A 376 -22.56 -2.25 30.76
N ASP A 377 -22.33 -2.68 32.00
CA ASP A 377 -21.11 -2.37 32.75
C ASP A 377 -19.98 -3.42 32.60
N ASP A 378 -20.21 -4.54 31.91
CA ASP A 378 -19.19 -5.58 31.69
C ASP A 378 -18.00 -5.04 30.87
N PRO A 379 -16.77 -4.96 31.43
CA PRO A 379 -15.58 -4.49 30.70
C PRO A 379 -15.26 -5.33 29.44
N LYS A 380 -15.73 -6.58 29.37
CA LYS A 380 -15.62 -7.43 28.19
C LYS A 380 -16.43 -6.89 27.01
N PHE A 381 -17.50 -6.12 27.23
CA PHE A 381 -18.31 -5.52 26.16
C PHE A 381 -17.47 -4.61 25.27
N LEU A 382 -16.87 -3.56 25.83
CA LEU A 382 -16.08 -2.58 25.08
C LEU A 382 -14.82 -3.22 24.47
N LYS A 383 -14.17 -4.14 25.18
CA LYS A 383 -13.03 -4.89 24.65
C LYS A 383 -13.42 -5.78 23.46
N SER A 384 -14.59 -6.41 23.52
CA SER A 384 -15.14 -7.18 22.40
C SER A 384 -15.54 -6.28 21.24
N ALA A 385 -16.09 -5.09 21.51
CA ALA A 385 -16.47 -4.12 20.48
C ALA A 385 -15.26 -3.59 19.72
N ALA A 386 -14.19 -3.20 20.42
CA ALA A 386 -12.94 -2.76 19.78
C ALA A 386 -12.31 -3.90 18.97
N ASP A 387 -12.26 -5.12 19.50
CA ASP A 387 -11.76 -6.29 18.77
C ASP A 387 -12.59 -6.59 17.51
N PHE A 388 -13.93 -6.59 17.61
CA PHE A 388 -14.82 -6.77 16.47
C PHE A 388 -14.64 -5.68 15.41
N VAL A 389 -14.63 -4.42 15.80
CA VAL A 389 -14.45 -3.29 14.89
C VAL A 389 -13.08 -3.35 14.20
N ASN A 390 -12.02 -3.71 14.92
CA ASN A 390 -10.68 -3.94 14.35
C ASN A 390 -10.71 -5.06 13.30
N HIS A 391 -11.30 -6.22 13.62
CA HIS A 391 -11.44 -7.32 12.66
C HIS A 391 -12.27 -6.91 11.44
N ALA A 392 -13.44 -6.30 11.63
CA ALA A 392 -14.34 -5.87 10.57
C ALA A 392 -13.69 -4.87 9.61
N THR A 393 -12.74 -4.05 10.11
CA THR A 393 -11.98 -3.05 9.35
C THR A 393 -10.52 -3.47 9.08
N GLY A 394 -10.27 -4.79 8.93
CA GLY A 394 -9.03 -5.33 8.37
C GLY A 394 -7.82 -5.43 9.32
N ARG A 395 -7.94 -5.07 10.60
CA ARG A 395 -6.85 -5.16 11.61
C ARG A 395 -7.06 -6.33 12.55
N GLY A 396 -7.10 -7.55 12.03
CA GLY A 396 -7.23 -8.75 12.84
C GLY A 396 -6.06 -8.94 13.83
N THR A 397 -6.35 -9.64 14.94
CA THR A 397 -5.33 -10.04 15.91
C THR A 397 -4.46 -11.17 15.37
N LEU A 398 -3.15 -11.07 15.60
CA LEU A 398 -2.17 -12.12 15.32
C LEU A 398 -2.00 -13.08 16.53
N GLY A 399 -2.74 -12.86 17.62
CA GLY A 399 -2.68 -13.69 18.83
C GLY A 399 -1.27 -13.74 19.45
N GLY A 400 -0.70 -14.94 19.62
CA GLY A 400 0.66 -15.10 20.13
C GLY A 400 1.75 -14.46 19.25
N LEU A 401 1.46 -14.23 17.96
CA LEU A 401 2.39 -13.67 16.98
C LEU A 401 2.36 -12.14 16.91
N GLU A 402 1.64 -11.45 17.79
CA GLU A 402 1.61 -9.97 17.87
C GLU A 402 3.02 -9.35 17.98
N LYS A 403 3.94 -10.00 18.72
CA LYS A 403 5.35 -9.58 18.83
C LYS A 403 6.10 -9.69 17.49
N ALA A 404 5.67 -10.60 16.61
CA ALA A 404 6.24 -10.83 15.29
C ALA A 404 5.53 -10.02 14.18
N ALA A 405 4.61 -9.11 14.51
CA ALA A 405 3.83 -8.36 13.53
C ALA A 405 4.71 -7.64 12.48
N VAL A 406 5.82 -7.02 12.86
CA VAL A 406 6.72 -6.32 11.91
C VAL A 406 7.49 -7.28 10.99
N PRO A 407 8.17 -8.33 11.50
CA PRO A 407 8.71 -9.40 10.66
C PRO A 407 7.67 -10.04 9.73
N LEU A 408 6.49 -10.43 10.24
CA LEU A 408 5.41 -11.01 9.44
C LEU A 408 4.95 -10.06 8.34
N ASN A 409 4.94 -8.75 8.59
CA ASN A 409 4.60 -7.74 7.60
C ASN A 409 5.76 -7.40 6.66
N THR A 410 6.94 -7.99 6.86
CA THR A 410 8.03 -8.03 5.86
C THR A 410 7.86 -9.24 4.94
N PHE A 411 7.29 -10.35 5.44
CA PHE A 411 7.02 -11.56 4.66
C PHE A 411 5.70 -11.55 3.89
N PHE A 412 4.64 -10.99 4.48
CA PHE A 412 3.29 -10.95 3.90
C PHE A 412 2.85 -9.51 3.59
N PHE A 413 2.03 -9.34 2.56
CA PHE A 413 1.53 -8.03 2.11
C PHE A 413 0.64 -7.32 3.14
N SER A 414 -0.21 -8.07 3.84
CA SER A 414 -1.12 -7.55 4.90
C SER A 414 -1.54 -8.67 5.86
N PRO A 415 -0.68 -9.08 6.81
CA PRO A 415 -0.96 -10.21 7.71
C PRO A 415 -2.20 -10.01 8.59
N ARG A 416 -2.51 -8.78 9.04
CA ARG A 416 -3.70 -8.54 9.85
C ARG A 416 -4.99 -8.60 9.05
N LEU A 417 -4.94 -8.26 7.76
CA LEU A 417 -6.09 -8.42 6.88
C LEU A 417 -6.40 -9.91 6.64
N ILE A 418 -5.37 -10.76 6.51
CA ILE A 418 -5.54 -12.22 6.45
C ILE A 418 -6.23 -12.73 7.71
N MET A 419 -5.73 -12.36 8.90
CA MET A 419 -6.34 -12.78 10.17
C MET A 419 -7.75 -12.20 10.38
N SER A 420 -8.02 -10.98 9.92
CA SER A 420 -9.37 -10.39 9.89
C SER A 420 -10.34 -11.30 9.14
N ARG A 421 -10.01 -11.69 7.90
CA ARG A 421 -10.88 -12.51 7.05
C ARG A 421 -11.05 -13.93 7.59
N LEU A 422 -10.00 -14.52 8.15
CA LEU A 422 -10.06 -15.85 8.79
C LEU A 422 -10.90 -15.87 10.07
N ASN A 423 -10.75 -14.87 10.95
CA ASN A 423 -11.49 -14.81 12.21
C ASN A 423 -12.97 -14.51 11.98
N LEU A 424 -13.32 -13.63 11.03
CA LEU A 424 -14.71 -13.28 10.73
C LEU A 424 -15.52 -14.39 10.03
N ILE A 425 -14.89 -15.46 9.53
CA ILE A 425 -15.59 -16.67 9.08
C ILE A 425 -15.52 -17.82 10.09
N ASN A 426 -14.82 -17.65 11.21
CA ASN A 426 -14.62 -18.70 12.21
C ASN A 426 -15.68 -18.59 13.34
N PRO A 427 -16.55 -19.60 13.56
CA PRO A 427 -17.56 -19.53 14.62
C PRO A 427 -16.96 -19.40 16.03
N ILE A 428 -15.75 -19.92 16.26
CA ILE A 428 -15.03 -19.81 17.55
C ILE A 428 -14.69 -18.35 17.88
N TYR A 429 -14.51 -17.49 16.88
CA TYR A 429 -14.30 -16.06 17.08
C TYR A 429 -15.53 -15.42 17.74
N TYR A 430 -16.71 -15.61 17.12
CA TYR A 430 -17.98 -15.08 17.63
C TYR A 430 -18.32 -15.61 19.02
N ALA A 431 -18.05 -16.89 19.30
CA ALA A 431 -18.25 -17.49 20.62
C ALA A 431 -17.47 -16.79 21.75
N LYS A 432 -16.30 -16.20 21.46
CA LYS A 432 -15.47 -15.51 22.47
C LYS A 432 -15.96 -14.10 22.81
N LEU A 433 -16.62 -13.42 21.86
CA LEU A 433 -17.16 -12.06 22.06
C LEU A 433 -18.23 -12.02 23.16
N HIS A 434 -18.36 -10.86 23.81
CA HIS A 434 -19.49 -10.52 24.69
C HIS A 434 -20.83 -10.73 23.95
N PRO A 435 -21.90 -11.29 24.57
CA PRO A 435 -23.14 -11.65 23.89
C PRO A 435 -23.76 -10.53 23.03
N GLN A 436 -23.77 -9.29 23.51
CA GLN A 436 -24.33 -8.16 22.75
C GLN A 436 -23.47 -7.78 21.53
N VAL A 437 -22.14 -7.84 21.64
CA VAL A 437 -21.25 -7.62 20.49
C VAL A 437 -21.34 -8.78 19.51
N ARG A 438 -21.43 -10.01 20.00
CA ARG A 438 -21.66 -11.22 19.18
C ARG A 438 -22.91 -11.06 18.31
N LYS A 439 -24.01 -10.53 18.89
CA LYS A 439 -25.27 -10.28 18.17
C LYS A 439 -25.08 -9.34 16.99
N GLU A 440 -24.46 -8.17 17.18
CA GLU A 440 -24.20 -7.23 16.08
C GLU A 440 -23.11 -7.72 15.10
N ALA A 441 -22.13 -8.48 15.57
CA ALA A 441 -21.11 -9.09 14.73
C ALA A 441 -21.72 -10.15 13.78
N ILE A 442 -22.60 -11.01 14.30
CA ILE A 442 -23.33 -12.01 13.49
C ILE A 442 -24.30 -11.32 12.53
N LYS A 443 -25.03 -10.29 12.95
CA LYS A 443 -25.85 -9.46 12.04
C LYS A 443 -25.01 -8.79 10.95
N SER A 444 -23.76 -8.42 11.24
CA SER A 444 -22.84 -7.85 10.25
C SER A 444 -22.37 -8.89 9.25
N LEU A 445 -22.04 -10.10 9.70
CA LEU A 445 -21.74 -11.23 8.82
C LEU A 445 -22.90 -11.54 7.86
N PHE A 446 -24.11 -11.71 8.38
CA PHE A 446 -25.29 -12.00 7.56
C PHE A 446 -25.72 -10.81 6.69
N GLY A 447 -25.60 -9.57 7.18
CA GLY A 447 -25.86 -8.37 6.40
C GLY A 447 -24.88 -8.23 5.22
N PHE A 448 -23.59 -8.47 5.45
CA PHE A 448 -22.57 -8.48 4.41
C PHE A 448 -22.79 -9.62 3.39
N ALA A 449 -23.14 -10.83 3.85
CA ALA A 449 -23.45 -11.95 2.98
C ALA A 449 -24.70 -11.69 2.12
N GLY A 450 -25.79 -11.19 2.73
CA GLY A 450 -27.02 -10.81 2.04
C GLY A 450 -26.79 -9.71 1.00
N MET A 451 -26.11 -8.63 1.38
CA MET A 451 -25.71 -7.56 0.45
C MET A 451 -24.88 -8.10 -0.73
N SER A 452 -23.93 -9.00 -0.46
CA SER A 452 -23.09 -9.59 -1.51
C SER A 452 -23.87 -10.49 -2.48
N LEU A 453 -24.82 -11.28 -1.96
CA LEU A 453 -25.73 -12.10 -2.76
C LEU A 453 -26.68 -11.23 -3.60
N THR A 454 -27.24 -10.16 -3.03
CA THR A 454 -28.08 -9.19 -3.77
C THR A 454 -27.29 -8.51 -4.89
N VAL A 455 -26.08 -8.01 -4.62
CA VAL A 455 -25.22 -7.39 -5.63
C VAL A 455 -24.84 -8.39 -6.73
N GLY A 456 -24.44 -9.61 -6.36
CA GLY A 456 -24.15 -10.68 -7.32
C GLY A 456 -25.36 -11.06 -8.18
N GLY A 457 -26.56 -11.15 -7.57
CA GLY A 457 -27.82 -11.42 -8.27
C GLY A 457 -28.21 -10.31 -9.26
N LEU A 458 -28.11 -9.05 -8.84
CA LEU A 458 -28.37 -7.89 -9.70
C LEU A 458 -27.39 -7.81 -10.87
N LEU A 459 -26.09 -8.06 -10.63
CA LEU A 459 -25.10 -8.09 -11.71
C LEU A 459 -25.34 -9.27 -12.66
N LYS A 460 -25.81 -10.42 -12.16
CA LYS A 460 -26.24 -11.55 -13.00
C LYS A 460 -27.46 -11.22 -13.86
N MET A 461 -28.44 -10.49 -13.33
CA MET A 461 -29.56 -9.95 -14.11
C MET A 461 -29.09 -8.92 -15.15
N GLY A 462 -28.06 -8.14 -14.83
CA GLY A 462 -27.37 -7.23 -15.75
C GLY A 462 -26.40 -7.90 -16.74
N GLY A 463 -26.48 -9.21 -16.94
CA GLY A 463 -25.70 -9.95 -17.95
C GLY A 463 -24.35 -10.51 -17.48
N ALA A 464 -23.96 -10.35 -16.21
CA ALA A 464 -22.76 -11.00 -15.70
C ALA A 464 -22.96 -12.53 -15.55
N SER A 465 -21.90 -13.29 -15.80
CA SER A 465 -21.83 -14.65 -15.28
C SER A 465 -21.40 -14.63 -13.81
N VAL A 466 -22.00 -15.48 -12.97
CA VAL A 466 -21.67 -15.62 -11.55
C VAL A 466 -21.69 -17.09 -11.18
N GLU A 467 -20.54 -17.59 -10.76
CA GLU A 467 -20.33 -18.95 -10.22
C GLU A 467 -20.63 -18.97 -8.71
N LEU A 468 -21.24 -20.06 -8.24
CA LEU A 468 -21.63 -20.26 -6.84
C LEU A 468 -20.90 -21.45 -6.17
N ASP A 469 -20.12 -22.25 -6.91
CA ASP A 469 -19.31 -23.31 -6.32
C ASP A 469 -17.98 -22.77 -5.74
N PRO A 470 -17.74 -22.85 -4.41
CA PRO A 470 -16.51 -22.36 -3.78
C PRO A 470 -15.25 -23.17 -4.14
N ARG A 471 -15.36 -24.27 -4.89
CA ARG A 471 -14.19 -24.99 -5.43
C ARG A 471 -13.63 -24.33 -6.70
N ASN A 472 -14.44 -23.54 -7.42
CA ASN A 472 -14.07 -22.81 -8.63
C ASN A 472 -13.29 -21.51 -8.30
N ALA A 473 -12.44 -21.02 -9.20
CA ALA A 473 -11.73 -19.75 -9.06
C ALA A 473 -12.59 -18.48 -9.19
N ASP A 474 -13.77 -18.62 -9.81
CA ASP A 474 -14.68 -17.51 -10.09
C ASP A 474 -15.87 -17.44 -9.10
N PHE A 475 -15.86 -18.26 -8.04
CA PHE A 475 -16.87 -18.26 -6.95
C PHE A 475 -17.22 -16.84 -6.48
N MET A 476 -18.49 -16.44 -6.59
CA MET A 476 -19.00 -15.12 -6.20
C MET A 476 -18.30 -13.93 -6.85
N LYS A 477 -17.58 -14.13 -7.97
CA LYS A 477 -17.12 -13.05 -8.84
C LYS A 477 -18.10 -12.88 -10.00
N PRO A 478 -18.80 -11.73 -10.11
CA PRO A 478 -19.36 -11.30 -11.38
C PRO A 478 -18.27 -11.26 -12.45
N LYS A 479 -18.56 -11.81 -13.61
CA LYS A 479 -17.68 -11.84 -14.78
C LYS A 479 -18.42 -11.28 -16.00
N PHE A 480 -17.82 -10.24 -16.59
CA PHE A 480 -18.23 -9.59 -17.84
C PHE A 480 -17.09 -9.76 -18.85
N GLY A 481 -17.33 -10.45 -19.98
CA GLY A 481 -16.25 -10.82 -20.90
C GLY A 481 -15.15 -11.62 -20.18
N ASN A 482 -13.89 -11.23 -20.34
CA ASN A 482 -12.77 -11.86 -19.62
C ASN A 482 -12.54 -11.28 -18.20
N THR A 483 -13.25 -10.20 -17.84
CA THR A 483 -13.01 -9.41 -16.62
C THR A 483 -13.89 -9.86 -15.46
N ARG A 484 -13.25 -10.14 -14.31
CA ARG A 484 -13.87 -10.67 -13.08
C ARG A 484 -13.69 -9.72 -11.91
N TYR A 485 -14.65 -9.71 -10.97
CA TYR A 485 -14.69 -8.75 -9.85
C TYR A 485 -14.84 -9.45 -8.48
N ASP A 486 -13.83 -9.36 -7.61
CA ASP A 486 -13.94 -9.78 -6.18
C ASP A 486 -14.70 -8.71 -5.38
N ILE A 487 -16.03 -8.84 -5.37
CA ILE A 487 -16.96 -8.01 -4.58
C ILE A 487 -16.96 -8.37 -3.08
N LEU A 488 -16.25 -9.44 -2.68
CA LEU A 488 -16.25 -9.97 -1.32
C LEU A 488 -15.10 -9.42 -0.46
N GLY A 489 -14.37 -8.38 -0.90
CA GLY A 489 -13.31 -7.75 -0.09
C GLY A 489 -12.23 -8.72 0.39
N GLY A 490 -11.96 -9.78 -0.39
CA GLY A 490 -11.00 -10.84 -0.06
C GLY A 490 -11.53 -11.98 0.81
N PHE A 491 -12.80 -11.99 1.24
CA PHE A 491 -13.42 -13.13 1.95
C PHE A 491 -13.56 -14.38 1.08
N GLN A 492 -13.67 -14.21 -0.24
CA GLN A 492 -13.76 -15.30 -1.21
C GLN A 492 -12.61 -16.31 -1.05
N GLN A 493 -11.38 -15.83 -0.88
CA GLN A 493 -10.16 -16.64 -0.95
C GLN A 493 -10.04 -17.69 0.17
N PRO A 494 -10.23 -17.36 1.47
CA PRO A 494 -10.25 -18.37 2.53
C PRO A 494 -11.47 -19.30 2.46
N ILE A 495 -12.65 -18.82 2.02
CA ILE A 495 -13.83 -19.68 1.82
C ILE A 495 -13.54 -20.76 0.77
N ARG A 496 -12.95 -20.36 -0.36
CA ARG A 496 -12.53 -21.29 -1.42
C ARG A 496 -11.47 -22.28 -0.92
N LEU A 497 -10.44 -21.80 -0.22
CA LEU A 497 -9.39 -22.68 0.32
C LEU A 497 -10.00 -23.75 1.26
N ALA A 498 -10.92 -23.36 2.14
CA ALA A 498 -11.61 -24.29 3.02
C ALA A 498 -12.43 -25.33 2.23
N ALA A 499 -13.22 -24.90 1.25
CA ALA A 499 -14.00 -25.80 0.40
C ALA A 499 -13.13 -26.79 -0.39
N GLN A 500 -12.00 -26.34 -0.93
CA GLN A 500 -11.04 -27.17 -1.66
C GLN A 500 -10.32 -28.17 -0.75
N LEU A 501 -9.94 -27.77 0.47
CA LEU A 501 -9.30 -28.65 1.46
C LEU A 501 -10.26 -29.74 1.96
N ILE A 502 -11.50 -29.36 2.31
CA ILE A 502 -12.55 -30.27 2.81
C ILE A 502 -12.93 -31.27 1.72
N SER A 503 -13.34 -30.78 0.54
CA SER A 503 -13.81 -31.65 -0.55
C SER A 503 -12.70 -32.44 -1.24
N GLY A 504 -11.44 -32.03 -1.08
CA GLY A 504 -10.31 -32.59 -1.83
C GLY A 504 -10.38 -32.31 -3.33
N LYS A 505 -11.17 -31.32 -3.77
CA LYS A 505 -11.46 -31.06 -5.20
C LYS A 505 -11.33 -29.58 -5.55
N ILE A 506 -10.80 -29.29 -6.74
CA ILE A 506 -10.75 -27.96 -7.36
C ILE A 506 -11.55 -27.99 -8.66
N ILE A 507 -12.25 -26.91 -8.98
CA ILE A 507 -12.85 -26.70 -10.30
C ILE A 507 -12.05 -25.64 -11.06
N SER A 508 -11.69 -25.96 -12.30
CA SER A 508 -11.03 -25.02 -13.22
C SER A 508 -12.01 -23.95 -13.71
N SER A 509 -11.66 -22.67 -13.54
CA SER A 509 -12.47 -21.54 -14.06
C SER A 509 -12.41 -21.37 -15.58
N THR A 510 -11.50 -22.06 -16.27
CA THR A 510 -11.34 -21.98 -17.73
C THR A 510 -11.96 -23.17 -18.46
N THR A 511 -11.94 -24.35 -17.84
CA THR A 511 -12.37 -25.61 -18.48
C THR A 511 -13.53 -26.32 -17.78
N GLY A 512 -14.01 -25.82 -16.64
CA GLY A 512 -15.03 -26.47 -15.81
C GLY A 512 -14.60 -27.79 -15.17
N LYS A 513 -13.43 -28.35 -15.53
CA LYS A 513 -12.99 -29.67 -15.08
C LYS A 513 -12.74 -29.69 -13.58
N THR A 514 -13.29 -30.70 -12.93
CA THR A 514 -12.97 -31.04 -11.54
C THR A 514 -11.65 -31.82 -11.50
N VAL A 515 -10.73 -31.38 -10.63
CA VAL A 515 -9.44 -32.02 -10.34
C VAL A 515 -9.44 -32.48 -8.89
N THR A 516 -9.25 -33.77 -8.65
CA THR A 516 -9.03 -34.31 -7.30
C THR A 516 -7.60 -34.02 -6.83
N LEU A 517 -7.45 -33.60 -5.59
CA LEU A 517 -6.16 -33.30 -4.99
C LEU A 517 -5.42 -34.59 -4.61
N GLY A 518 -4.19 -34.74 -5.09
CA GLY A 518 -3.36 -35.94 -4.87
C GLY A 518 -3.42 -36.99 -5.99
N GLU A 519 -4.29 -36.83 -6.99
CA GLU A 519 -4.44 -37.77 -8.11
C GLU A 519 -3.80 -37.25 -9.41
N GLY A 520 -3.23 -38.16 -10.21
CA GLY A 520 -2.61 -37.85 -11.50
C GLY A 520 -1.10 -37.59 -11.45
N TYR A 521 -0.51 -37.26 -12.60
CA TYR A 521 0.93 -36.96 -12.73
C TYR A 521 1.26 -35.57 -12.18
N LYS A 522 2.30 -35.48 -11.32
CA LYS A 522 2.67 -34.26 -10.55
C LYS A 522 1.44 -33.62 -9.87
N PRO A 523 0.73 -34.36 -9.00
CA PRO A 523 -0.58 -33.98 -8.54
C PRO A 523 -0.55 -32.76 -7.62
N LEU A 524 -1.55 -31.90 -7.73
CA LEU A 524 -1.74 -30.78 -6.80
C LEU A 524 -2.28 -31.34 -5.47
N THR A 525 -1.56 -31.12 -4.38
CA THR A 525 -1.91 -31.67 -3.05
C THR A 525 -2.56 -30.64 -2.13
N ARG A 526 -3.19 -31.09 -1.03
CA ARG A 526 -3.69 -30.20 0.05
C ARG A 526 -2.60 -29.25 0.57
N VAL A 527 -1.37 -29.75 0.77
CA VAL A 527 -0.22 -28.92 1.18
C VAL A 527 0.17 -27.94 0.07
N GLY A 528 0.15 -28.37 -1.20
CA GLY A 528 0.42 -27.51 -2.35
C GLY A 528 -0.54 -26.33 -2.48
N ILE A 529 -1.84 -26.52 -2.19
CA ILE A 529 -2.83 -25.43 -2.26
C ILE A 529 -2.73 -24.46 -1.08
N ILE A 530 -2.36 -24.94 0.12
CA ILE A 530 -2.03 -24.09 1.27
C ILE A 530 -0.79 -23.25 0.96
N GLY A 531 0.27 -23.88 0.47
CA GLY A 531 1.50 -23.18 0.05
C GLY A 531 1.20 -22.11 -1.00
N ARG A 532 0.42 -22.45 -2.05
CA ARG A 532 -0.02 -21.51 -3.08
C ARG A 532 -0.86 -20.36 -2.52
N TYR A 533 -1.78 -20.61 -1.58
CA TYR A 533 -2.56 -19.56 -0.92
C TYR A 533 -1.65 -18.55 -0.21
N PHE A 534 -0.66 -19.02 0.55
CA PHE A 534 0.29 -18.12 1.21
C PHE A 534 1.25 -17.43 0.24
N SER A 535 1.64 -18.06 -0.87
CA SER A 535 2.42 -17.42 -1.94
C SER A 535 1.73 -16.18 -2.51
N TYR A 536 0.42 -16.25 -2.75
CA TYR A 536 -0.39 -15.08 -3.17
C TYR A 536 -0.56 -14.00 -2.07
N LYS A 537 -0.04 -14.23 -0.85
CA LYS A 537 -0.06 -13.28 0.27
C LYS A 537 1.31 -12.70 0.60
N GLU A 538 2.37 -13.13 -0.08
CA GLU A 538 3.73 -12.66 0.15
C GLU A 538 3.89 -11.17 -0.15
N ALA A 539 4.81 -10.53 0.56
CA ALA A 539 5.26 -9.17 0.26
C ALA A 539 5.97 -9.13 -1.10
N PRO A 540 6.00 -7.99 -1.81
CA PRO A 540 6.54 -7.92 -3.18
C PRO A 540 7.97 -8.47 -3.35
N LEU A 541 8.87 -8.22 -2.40
CA LEU A 541 10.23 -8.78 -2.47
C LEU A 541 10.28 -10.29 -2.25
N ILE A 542 9.43 -10.82 -1.37
CA ILE A 542 9.38 -12.26 -1.09
C ILE A 542 8.74 -13.00 -2.27
N SER A 543 7.65 -12.48 -2.84
CA SER A 543 7.03 -13.07 -4.02
C SER A 543 7.97 -13.04 -5.24
N PHE A 544 8.83 -12.02 -5.36
CA PHE A 544 9.87 -11.98 -6.40
C PHE A 544 10.93 -13.06 -6.19
N ALA A 545 11.53 -13.14 -5.00
CA ALA A 545 12.50 -14.18 -4.68
C ALA A 545 11.91 -15.59 -4.85
N HIS A 546 10.66 -15.79 -4.44
CA HIS A 546 9.94 -17.05 -4.59
C HIS A 546 9.66 -17.39 -6.07
N ALA A 547 9.30 -16.40 -6.89
CA ALA A 547 9.10 -16.59 -8.33
C ALA A 547 10.42 -17.00 -9.03
N LEU A 548 11.53 -16.31 -8.72
CA LEU A 548 12.86 -16.65 -9.21
C LEU A 548 13.25 -18.09 -8.85
N LEU A 549 13.09 -18.48 -7.57
CA LEU A 549 13.41 -19.83 -7.08
C LEU A 549 12.54 -20.92 -7.72
N LYS A 550 11.30 -20.61 -8.10
CA LYS A 550 10.39 -21.53 -8.79
C LYS A 550 10.52 -21.54 -10.31
N GLY A 551 11.20 -20.56 -10.90
CA GLY A 551 11.22 -20.32 -12.36
C GLY A 551 9.87 -19.87 -12.96
N GLN A 552 8.85 -19.64 -12.13
CA GLN A 552 7.49 -19.26 -12.55
C GLN A 552 6.88 -18.24 -11.59
N THR A 553 6.05 -17.34 -12.11
CA THR A 553 5.30 -16.34 -11.34
C THR A 553 4.27 -17.00 -10.41
N ALA A 554 3.65 -16.23 -9.52
CA ALA A 554 2.64 -16.77 -8.60
C ALA A 554 1.43 -17.41 -9.33
N ILE A 555 1.12 -16.93 -10.54
CA ILE A 555 0.05 -17.45 -11.42
C ILE A 555 0.50 -18.59 -12.35
N GLY A 556 1.79 -18.94 -12.36
CA GLY A 556 2.34 -20.08 -13.11
C GLY A 556 2.92 -19.73 -14.49
N GLU A 557 3.09 -18.45 -14.80
CA GLU A 557 3.74 -18.00 -16.04
C GLU A 557 5.26 -18.05 -15.92
N LYS A 558 5.99 -18.10 -17.04
CA LYS A 558 7.46 -18.01 -17.03
C LYS A 558 7.90 -16.66 -16.46
N VAL A 559 8.89 -16.65 -15.57
CA VAL A 559 9.43 -15.39 -15.02
C VAL A 559 10.15 -14.59 -16.10
N ASP A 560 9.65 -13.37 -16.36
CA ASP A 560 10.41 -12.30 -16.99
C ASP A 560 10.90 -11.32 -15.91
N ILE A 561 12.23 -11.22 -15.73
CA ILE A 561 12.83 -10.46 -14.63
C ILE A 561 12.56 -8.95 -14.75
N PRO A 562 12.74 -8.29 -15.93
CA PRO A 562 12.39 -6.90 -16.10
C PRO A 562 10.92 -6.59 -15.77
N THR A 563 9.98 -7.38 -16.29
CA THR A 563 8.54 -7.20 -16.04
C THR A 563 8.19 -7.40 -14.56
N GLU A 564 8.71 -8.44 -13.91
CA GLU A 564 8.48 -8.68 -12.47
C GLU A 564 9.02 -7.53 -11.60
N ILE A 565 10.15 -6.91 -11.97
CA ILE A 565 10.67 -5.72 -11.27
C ILE A 565 9.74 -4.53 -11.52
N VAL A 566 9.42 -4.22 -12.78
CA VAL A 566 8.60 -3.05 -13.16
C VAL A 566 7.21 -3.10 -12.51
N ASN A 567 6.53 -4.26 -12.54
CA ASN A 567 5.20 -4.44 -11.94
C ASN A 567 5.16 -4.17 -10.42
N ARG A 568 6.29 -4.18 -9.73
CA ARG A 568 6.38 -3.88 -8.29
C ARG A 568 6.53 -2.39 -7.98
N PHE A 569 6.73 -1.55 -9.00
CA PHE A 569 6.73 -0.09 -8.92
C PHE A 569 5.55 0.54 -9.69
N ILE A 570 4.67 -0.25 -10.31
CA ILE A 570 3.41 0.20 -10.87
C ILE A 570 2.28 -0.01 -9.84
N PRO A 571 1.40 0.99 -9.59
CA PRO A 571 0.19 0.83 -8.80
C PRO A 571 -0.70 -0.33 -9.29
N MET A 572 -1.30 -1.11 -8.38
CA MET A 572 -2.15 -2.26 -8.78
C MET A 572 -3.33 -1.82 -9.65
N VAL A 573 -3.96 -0.68 -9.34
CA VAL A 573 -5.04 -0.11 -10.17
C VAL A 573 -4.58 0.19 -11.60
N ALA A 574 -3.32 0.63 -11.78
CA ALA A 574 -2.77 0.85 -13.11
C ALA A 574 -2.44 -0.46 -13.84
N GLN A 575 -2.04 -1.51 -13.13
CA GLN A 575 -1.89 -2.86 -13.70
C GLN A 575 -3.25 -3.39 -14.16
N ASP A 576 -4.28 -3.33 -13.30
CA ASP A 576 -5.66 -3.73 -13.63
C ASP A 576 -6.20 -2.96 -14.87
N MET A 577 -5.91 -1.65 -14.97
CA MET A 577 -6.26 -0.83 -16.14
C MET A 577 -5.52 -1.27 -17.41
N ILE A 578 -4.23 -1.58 -17.33
CA ILE A 578 -3.41 -2.03 -18.46
C ILE A 578 -3.90 -3.39 -18.95
N ASP A 579 -4.20 -4.32 -18.05
CA ASP A 579 -4.64 -5.67 -18.40
C ASP A 579 -6.06 -5.65 -18.98
N ILE A 580 -6.98 -4.85 -18.43
CA ILE A 580 -8.29 -4.61 -19.06
C ILE A 580 -8.14 -3.97 -20.44
N TYR A 581 -7.24 -3.00 -20.62
CA TYR A 581 -7.00 -2.39 -21.93
C TYR A 581 -6.45 -3.39 -22.95
N ARG A 582 -5.58 -4.33 -22.52
CA ARG A 582 -5.06 -5.43 -23.36
C ARG A 582 -6.12 -6.46 -23.74
N GLU A 583 -7.12 -6.70 -22.89
CA GLU A 583 -8.16 -7.72 -23.08
C GLU A 583 -9.40 -7.18 -23.81
N GLU A 584 -9.86 -5.97 -23.46
CA GLU A 584 -11.15 -5.39 -23.89
C GLU A 584 -10.99 -4.03 -24.63
N GLY A 585 -9.77 -3.48 -24.72
CA GLY A 585 -9.47 -2.22 -25.41
C GLY A 585 -9.90 -0.95 -24.67
N VAL A 586 -10.00 0.17 -25.40
CA VAL A 586 -10.43 1.49 -24.84
C VAL A 586 -11.82 1.41 -24.21
N GLU A 587 -12.74 0.69 -24.86
CA GLU A 587 -14.11 0.42 -24.37
C GLU A 587 -14.11 -0.32 -23.01
N GLY A 588 -13.05 -1.07 -22.71
CA GLY A 588 -12.84 -1.72 -21.43
C GLY A 588 -12.47 -0.79 -20.28
N ILE A 589 -11.86 0.39 -20.52
CA ILE A 589 -11.29 1.24 -19.44
C ILE A 589 -12.28 1.55 -18.29
N PRO A 590 -13.58 1.83 -18.52
CA PRO A 590 -14.56 2.01 -17.44
C PRO A 590 -14.70 0.81 -16.49
N MET A 591 -14.39 -0.42 -16.95
CA MET A 591 -14.37 -1.65 -16.14
C MET A 591 -13.31 -1.62 -15.03
N ALA A 592 -12.30 -0.75 -15.13
CA ALA A 592 -11.29 -0.58 -14.07
C ALA A 592 -11.73 0.31 -12.91
N ILE A 593 -12.80 1.11 -13.05
CA ILE A 593 -13.24 2.07 -12.02
C ILE A 593 -13.46 1.40 -10.64
N PRO A 594 -14.06 0.19 -10.52
CA PRO A 594 -14.19 -0.49 -9.24
C PRO A 594 -12.86 -0.82 -8.54
N ALA A 595 -11.76 -1.00 -9.29
CA ALA A 595 -10.43 -1.27 -8.73
C ALA A 595 -9.93 -0.11 -7.86
N ILE A 596 -10.19 1.14 -8.27
CA ILE A 596 -9.85 2.36 -7.50
C ILE A 596 -10.41 2.26 -6.07
N PHE A 597 -11.63 1.74 -5.92
CA PHE A 597 -12.31 1.62 -4.62
C PHE A 597 -12.06 0.30 -3.88
N GLY A 598 -11.23 -0.59 -4.45
CA GLY A 598 -10.72 -1.80 -3.80
C GLY A 598 -11.44 -3.10 -4.14
N VAL A 599 -12.28 -3.11 -5.18
CA VAL A 599 -12.73 -4.36 -5.81
C VAL A 599 -11.51 -5.02 -6.46
N GLY A 600 -11.29 -6.32 -6.20
CA GLY A 600 -10.22 -7.03 -6.90
C GLY A 600 -10.64 -7.32 -8.33
N VAL A 601 -10.14 -6.55 -9.29
CA VAL A 601 -10.40 -6.79 -10.71
C VAL A 601 -9.38 -7.79 -11.25
N GLN A 602 -9.80 -8.68 -12.14
CA GLN A 602 -8.92 -9.61 -12.84
C GLN A 602 -9.41 -9.77 -14.26
N SER A 603 -8.70 -9.18 -15.23
CA SER A 603 -8.92 -9.44 -16.65
C SER A 603 -7.78 -10.32 -17.15
N TYR A 604 -8.14 -11.51 -17.62
CA TYR A 604 -7.21 -12.42 -18.27
C TYR A 604 -8.00 -13.34 -19.19
N GLY A 605 -7.43 -13.61 -20.36
CA GLY A 605 -7.83 -14.57 -21.35
C GLY A 605 -7.73 -16.01 -20.85
N GLY A 606 -8.41 -16.31 -19.76
CA GLY A 606 -8.85 -17.66 -19.45
C GLY A 606 -9.65 -18.14 -20.65
N VAL A 607 -9.07 -19.05 -21.43
CA VAL A 607 -9.64 -19.55 -22.67
C VAL A 607 -10.94 -20.25 -22.31
N GLU A 608 -12.06 -19.52 -22.33
CA GLU A 608 -13.40 -20.09 -22.17
C GLU A 608 -13.47 -21.34 -23.03
N SER A 609 -13.58 -22.52 -22.43
CA SER A 609 -14.20 -23.67 -23.12
C SER A 609 -15.40 -23.10 -23.85
N TYR A 610 -15.44 -23.23 -25.19
CA TYR A 610 -16.48 -22.64 -26.05
C TYR A 610 -17.78 -22.71 -25.30
N ASN A 611 -18.45 -21.56 -25.09
CA ASN A 611 -19.40 -21.39 -23.97
C ASN A 611 -20.71 -22.17 -24.20
N LEU A 612 -20.55 -23.49 -24.11
CA LEU A 612 -21.47 -24.59 -24.36
C LEU A 612 -22.30 -24.85 -23.11
N GLN A 613 -21.82 -24.40 -21.94
CA GLN A 613 -22.51 -24.45 -20.64
C GLN A 613 -23.74 -23.50 -20.54
N GLY A 614 -24.19 -22.94 -21.66
CA GLY A 614 -25.54 -22.37 -21.76
C GLY A 614 -26.59 -23.46 -21.97
N LYS A 615 -27.84 -23.21 -21.52
CA LYS A 615 -29.02 -24.08 -21.75
C LYS A 615 -29.39 -24.29 -23.23
N LYS A 616 -28.58 -23.83 -24.19
CA LYS A 616 -28.87 -23.79 -25.62
C LYS A 616 -28.56 -25.10 -26.36
N TYR A 617 -27.60 -25.90 -25.88
CA TYR A 617 -27.17 -27.15 -26.53
C TYR A 617 -26.96 -28.31 -25.53
N PRO A 618 -27.97 -28.67 -24.70
CA PRO A 618 -27.81 -29.66 -23.62
C PRO A 618 -27.33 -31.02 -24.14
N GLU A 619 -27.93 -31.52 -25.23
CA GLU A 619 -27.65 -32.85 -25.79
C GLU A 619 -26.19 -32.98 -26.27
N LEU A 620 -25.61 -31.89 -26.80
CA LEU A 620 -24.21 -31.85 -27.24
C LEU A 620 -23.24 -31.91 -26.05
N ASN A 621 -23.59 -31.29 -24.93
CA ASN A 621 -22.77 -31.33 -23.72
C ASN A 621 -22.75 -32.74 -23.13
N GLU A 622 -23.92 -33.35 -23.00
CA GLU A 622 -24.08 -34.71 -22.47
C GLU A 622 -23.29 -35.73 -23.32
N GLU A 623 -23.36 -35.63 -24.65
CA GLU A 623 -22.61 -36.51 -25.55
C GLU A 623 -21.09 -36.27 -25.49
N LEU A 624 -20.62 -35.02 -25.41
CA LEU A 624 -19.20 -34.71 -25.27
C LEU A 624 -18.63 -35.20 -23.93
N ASP A 625 -19.39 -35.06 -22.84
CA ASP A 625 -19.02 -35.55 -21.50
C ASP A 625 -19.04 -37.09 -21.45
N ARG A 626 -20.05 -37.75 -22.05
CA ARG A 626 -20.10 -39.21 -22.22
C ARG A 626 -18.88 -39.73 -22.96
N LEU A 627 -18.53 -39.07 -24.07
CA LEU A 627 -17.35 -39.38 -24.87
C LEU A 627 -16.02 -38.92 -24.23
N LYS A 628 -16.05 -38.19 -23.10
CA LYS A 628 -14.87 -37.57 -22.45
C LYS A 628 -14.01 -36.75 -23.42
N THR A 629 -14.66 -36.03 -24.34
CA THR A 629 -14.01 -35.38 -25.49
C THR A 629 -14.11 -33.86 -25.37
N THR A 630 -13.00 -33.15 -25.59
CA THR A 630 -12.95 -31.69 -25.50
C THR A 630 -12.67 -31.07 -26.85
N ILE A 631 -13.50 -30.09 -27.24
CA ILE A 631 -13.32 -29.30 -28.45
C ILE A 631 -12.18 -28.30 -28.23
N GLY A 632 -11.05 -28.51 -28.90
CA GLY A 632 -9.91 -27.58 -28.86
C GLY A 632 -10.19 -26.29 -29.65
N PHE A 633 -9.55 -25.19 -29.26
CA PHE A 633 -9.75 -23.86 -29.85
C PHE A 633 -9.20 -23.71 -31.29
N PRO A 634 -9.59 -22.66 -32.04
CA PRO A 634 -8.79 -22.18 -33.16
C PRO A 634 -7.39 -21.80 -32.69
N SER A 635 -6.41 -21.84 -33.61
CA SER A 635 -5.08 -21.28 -33.37
C SER A 635 -5.13 -19.76 -33.17
N THR A 636 -4.19 -19.23 -32.39
CA THR A 636 -3.89 -17.79 -32.24
C THR A 636 -3.36 -17.14 -33.53
N GLN A 637 -3.13 -17.93 -34.58
CA GLN A 637 -2.73 -17.46 -35.90
C GLN A 637 -3.82 -17.72 -36.94
N ALA A 638 -4.05 -16.75 -37.85
CA ALA A 638 -4.81 -16.94 -39.08
C ALA A 638 -3.94 -16.56 -40.28
N PHE A 639 -3.91 -17.42 -41.30
CA PHE A 639 -3.21 -17.18 -42.57
C PHE A 639 -1.72 -16.79 -42.40
N GLY A 640 -1.03 -17.40 -41.43
CA GLY A 640 0.38 -17.11 -41.10
C GLY A 640 0.61 -15.86 -40.25
N THR A 641 -0.43 -15.06 -39.97
CA THR A 641 -0.36 -13.88 -39.09
C THR A 641 -0.87 -14.19 -37.69
N GLU A 642 -0.16 -13.72 -36.66
CA GLU A 642 -0.61 -13.75 -35.27
C GLU A 642 -1.76 -12.75 -35.07
N LEU A 643 -2.78 -13.17 -34.31
CA LEU A 643 -3.99 -12.40 -34.09
C LEU A 643 -3.87 -11.53 -32.85
N SER A 644 -4.40 -10.30 -32.90
CA SER A 644 -4.63 -9.52 -31.68
C SER A 644 -5.65 -10.21 -30.76
N ASN A 645 -5.62 -9.88 -29.47
CA ASN A 645 -6.60 -10.43 -28.50
C ASN A 645 -8.05 -10.23 -28.95
N LYS A 646 -8.39 -9.05 -29.51
CA LYS A 646 -9.74 -8.71 -30.01
C LYS A 646 -10.14 -9.58 -31.22
N GLU A 647 -9.21 -9.85 -32.13
CA GLU A 647 -9.42 -10.74 -33.29
C GLU A 647 -9.54 -12.21 -32.86
N TYR A 648 -8.66 -12.67 -31.97
CA TYR A 648 -8.71 -14.04 -31.46
C TYR A 648 -9.99 -14.32 -30.66
N LYS A 649 -10.46 -13.33 -29.87
CA LYS A 649 -11.76 -13.38 -29.18
C LYS A 649 -12.91 -13.53 -30.18
N LYS A 650 -13.00 -12.67 -31.21
CA LYS A 650 -13.99 -12.79 -32.29
C LYS A 650 -13.91 -14.13 -33.03
N LEU A 651 -12.72 -14.63 -33.32
CA LEU A 651 -12.53 -15.93 -33.99
C LEU A 651 -13.06 -17.08 -33.13
N ARG A 652 -12.86 -17.02 -31.82
CA ARG A 652 -13.35 -18.01 -30.85
C ARG A 652 -14.86 -17.95 -30.67
N GLU A 653 -15.46 -16.76 -30.64
CA GLU A 653 -16.91 -16.57 -30.64
C GLU A 653 -17.55 -17.17 -31.90
N ILE A 654 -17.10 -16.75 -33.09
CA ILE A 654 -17.62 -17.23 -34.38
C ILE A 654 -17.44 -18.75 -34.53
N SER A 655 -16.24 -19.27 -34.26
CA SER A 655 -16.00 -20.72 -34.34
C SER A 655 -16.79 -21.49 -33.29
N GLY A 656 -16.97 -20.96 -32.08
CA GLY A 656 -17.75 -21.59 -31.02
C GLY A 656 -19.22 -21.77 -31.37
N THR A 657 -19.89 -20.70 -31.81
CA THR A 657 -21.28 -20.77 -32.26
C THR A 657 -21.42 -21.74 -33.43
N MET A 658 -20.59 -21.61 -34.46
CA MET A 658 -20.65 -22.49 -35.64
C MET A 658 -20.38 -23.97 -35.30
N ILE A 659 -19.42 -24.26 -34.42
CA ILE A 659 -19.14 -25.63 -33.97
C ILE A 659 -20.34 -26.20 -33.22
N SER A 660 -20.94 -25.41 -32.32
CA SER A 660 -22.08 -25.83 -31.51
C SER A 660 -23.29 -26.16 -32.40
N ASP A 661 -23.69 -25.23 -33.27
CA ASP A 661 -24.83 -25.41 -34.17
C ASP A 661 -24.65 -26.63 -35.10
N ILE A 662 -23.46 -26.79 -35.68
CA ILE A 662 -23.18 -27.89 -36.62
C ILE A 662 -23.09 -29.23 -35.88
N LEU A 663 -22.41 -29.31 -34.73
CA LEU A 663 -22.34 -30.56 -33.97
C LEU A 663 -23.68 -30.97 -33.38
N THR A 664 -24.53 -30.04 -32.93
CA THR A 664 -25.91 -30.36 -32.50
C THR A 664 -26.74 -30.92 -33.65
N GLY A 665 -26.50 -30.50 -34.90
CA GLY A 665 -27.06 -31.17 -36.08
C GLY A 665 -26.49 -32.59 -36.27
N VAL A 666 -25.17 -32.74 -36.24
CA VAL A 666 -24.47 -34.02 -36.45
C VAL A 666 -24.88 -35.10 -35.44
N ILE A 667 -25.01 -34.77 -34.14
CA ILE A 667 -25.39 -35.77 -33.12
C ILE A 667 -26.86 -36.20 -33.19
N LYS A 668 -27.71 -35.42 -33.87
CA LYS A 668 -29.15 -35.73 -34.08
C LYS A 668 -29.40 -36.53 -35.35
N ASP A 669 -28.39 -36.67 -36.22
CA ASP A 669 -28.48 -37.52 -37.40
C ASP A 669 -28.58 -38.99 -36.99
N PRO A 670 -29.56 -39.77 -37.49
CA PRO A 670 -29.68 -41.20 -37.17
C PRO A 670 -28.37 -41.98 -37.40
N SER A 671 -27.63 -41.66 -38.47
CA SER A 671 -26.35 -42.31 -38.80
C SER A 671 -25.26 -42.07 -37.74
N TYR A 672 -25.36 -41.00 -36.96
CA TYR A 672 -24.45 -40.77 -35.83
C TYR A 672 -24.63 -41.81 -34.73
N THR A 673 -25.86 -42.30 -34.50
CA THR A 673 -26.14 -43.28 -33.43
C THR A 673 -25.44 -44.61 -33.67
N GLU A 674 -25.37 -45.04 -34.94
CA GLU A 674 -24.75 -46.28 -35.43
C GLU A 674 -23.21 -46.29 -35.28
N LEU A 675 -22.58 -45.13 -35.10
CA LEU A 675 -21.13 -45.02 -34.97
C LEU A 675 -20.63 -45.49 -33.60
N THR A 676 -19.49 -46.19 -33.60
CA THR A 676 -18.73 -46.48 -32.36
C THR A 676 -18.22 -45.18 -31.71
N ASP A 677 -18.00 -45.20 -30.40
CA ASP A 677 -17.45 -44.03 -29.68
C ASP A 677 -16.07 -43.58 -30.20
N TYR A 678 -15.30 -44.45 -30.85
CA TYR A 678 -14.07 -44.05 -31.55
C TYR A 678 -14.38 -43.26 -32.82
N GLN A 679 -15.29 -43.77 -33.67
CA GLN A 679 -15.72 -43.08 -34.89
C GLN A 679 -16.41 -41.74 -34.59
N LYS A 680 -17.24 -41.67 -33.55
CA LYS A 680 -17.88 -40.44 -33.05
C LYS A 680 -16.84 -39.35 -32.75
N LYS A 681 -15.77 -39.69 -32.01
CA LYS A 681 -14.67 -38.76 -31.70
C LYS A 681 -13.92 -38.28 -32.94
N GLN A 682 -13.63 -39.19 -33.88
CA GLN A 682 -12.98 -38.83 -35.14
C GLN A 682 -13.86 -37.90 -36.00
N LEU A 683 -15.17 -38.16 -36.06
CA LEU A 683 -16.13 -37.32 -36.75
C LEU A 683 -16.23 -35.92 -36.12
N ILE A 684 -16.37 -35.85 -34.79
CA ILE A 684 -16.39 -34.58 -34.03
C ILE A 684 -15.14 -33.76 -34.34
N ASN A 685 -13.93 -34.34 -34.21
CA ASN A 685 -12.68 -33.64 -34.50
C ASN A 685 -12.62 -33.13 -35.95
N LYS A 686 -12.98 -33.98 -36.92
CA LYS A 686 -13.01 -33.64 -38.35
C LYS A 686 -13.99 -32.51 -38.68
N VAL A 687 -15.15 -32.47 -38.02
CA VAL A 687 -16.13 -31.37 -38.14
C VAL A 687 -15.54 -30.10 -37.52
N VAL A 688 -15.03 -30.18 -36.30
CA VAL A 688 -14.44 -29.06 -35.56
C VAL A 688 -13.33 -28.36 -36.35
N ASP A 689 -12.41 -29.10 -36.96
CA ASP A 689 -11.29 -28.50 -37.70
C ASP A 689 -11.71 -27.89 -39.04
N LYS A 690 -12.70 -28.48 -39.72
CA LYS A 690 -13.36 -27.84 -40.88
C LYS A 690 -14.03 -26.53 -40.48
N VAL A 691 -14.76 -26.52 -39.37
CA VAL A 691 -15.51 -25.34 -38.90
C VAL A 691 -14.58 -24.22 -38.43
N LYS A 692 -13.48 -24.54 -37.72
CA LYS A 692 -12.43 -23.55 -37.40
C LYS A 692 -11.86 -22.89 -38.66
N THR A 693 -11.61 -23.67 -39.70
CA THR A 693 -11.09 -23.15 -40.98
C THR A 693 -12.09 -22.20 -41.63
N LYS A 694 -13.37 -22.59 -41.71
CA LYS A 694 -14.46 -21.74 -42.22
C LYS A 694 -14.67 -20.47 -41.37
N ALA A 695 -14.48 -20.55 -40.06
CA ALA A 695 -14.58 -19.40 -39.15
C ALA A 695 -13.42 -18.40 -39.34
N LYS A 696 -12.19 -18.87 -39.65
CA LYS A 696 -11.08 -17.99 -40.04
C LYS A 696 -11.41 -17.21 -41.31
N GLY A 697 -11.94 -17.90 -42.34
CA GLY A 697 -12.37 -17.26 -43.58
C GLY A 697 -13.48 -16.23 -43.39
N LYS A 698 -14.48 -16.55 -42.56
CA LYS A 698 -15.57 -15.62 -42.22
C LYS A 698 -15.09 -14.36 -41.49
N LEU A 699 -14.03 -14.45 -40.69
CA LEU A 699 -13.48 -13.29 -39.96
C LEU A 699 -12.50 -12.46 -40.81
N PHE A 700 -11.78 -13.09 -41.75
CA PHE A 700 -10.81 -12.43 -42.63
C PHE A 700 -11.04 -12.79 -44.10
N PRO A 701 -12.15 -12.31 -44.72
CA PRO A 701 -12.53 -12.71 -46.07
C PRO A 701 -11.45 -12.41 -47.12
N GLU A 702 -10.81 -11.23 -47.06
CA GLU A 702 -9.66 -10.88 -47.90
C GLU A 702 -8.53 -11.92 -47.80
N LYS A 703 -8.07 -12.20 -46.56
CA LYS A 703 -6.95 -13.13 -46.32
C LYS A 703 -7.30 -14.55 -46.77
N ASP A 704 -8.56 -14.95 -46.70
CA ASP A 704 -9.02 -16.27 -47.15
C ASP A 704 -9.00 -16.38 -48.68
N ILE A 705 -9.52 -15.37 -49.40
CA ILE A 705 -9.50 -15.31 -50.86
C ILE A 705 -8.06 -15.31 -51.38
N LYS A 706 -7.19 -14.43 -50.84
CA LYS A 706 -5.76 -14.39 -51.18
C LYS A 706 -5.06 -15.72 -50.92
N ASN A 707 -5.31 -16.35 -49.78
CA ASN A 707 -4.73 -17.65 -49.45
C ASN A 707 -5.24 -18.77 -50.36
N GLU A 708 -6.49 -18.72 -50.82
CA GLU A 708 -7.05 -19.69 -51.76
C GLU A 708 -6.50 -19.50 -53.19
N ILE A 709 -6.31 -18.25 -53.64
CA ILE A 709 -5.58 -17.94 -54.88
C ILE A 709 -4.14 -18.49 -54.77
N LYS A 710 -3.42 -18.19 -53.68
CA LYS A 710 -2.06 -18.69 -53.43
C LYS A 710 -1.97 -20.21 -53.56
N LYS A 711 -2.87 -20.96 -52.89
CA LYS A 711 -2.90 -22.44 -52.98
C LYS A 711 -3.12 -22.93 -54.40
N ARG A 712 -3.98 -22.28 -55.18
CA ARG A 712 -4.25 -22.65 -56.58
C ARG A 712 -3.03 -22.42 -57.47
N LEU A 713 -2.27 -21.35 -57.23
CA LEU A 713 -1.02 -21.04 -57.91
C LEU A 713 0.09 -22.05 -57.54
N ILE A 714 0.27 -22.36 -56.25
CA ILE A 714 1.22 -23.39 -55.78
C ILE A 714 0.88 -24.76 -56.39
N LYS A 715 -0.41 -25.13 -56.45
CA LYS A 715 -0.85 -26.39 -57.10
C LYS A 715 -0.56 -26.43 -58.62
N ARG A 716 -0.32 -25.28 -59.25
CA ARG A 716 0.11 -25.14 -60.65
C ARG A 716 1.64 -25.10 -60.82
N GLY A 717 2.41 -25.31 -59.75
CA GLY A 717 3.88 -25.35 -59.77
C GLY A 717 4.57 -23.99 -59.58
N ILE A 718 3.84 -22.96 -59.12
CA ILE A 718 4.42 -21.64 -58.83
C ILE A 718 5.01 -21.67 -57.41
N ASP A 719 6.20 -21.08 -57.23
CA ASP A 719 6.88 -20.94 -55.93
C ASP A 719 6.00 -20.22 -54.88
N GLU A 720 6.22 -20.48 -53.60
CA GLU A 720 5.36 -19.95 -52.53
C GLU A 720 5.41 -18.41 -52.39
N GLU A 721 6.57 -17.77 -52.56
CA GLU A 721 6.66 -16.30 -52.47
C GLU A 721 6.14 -15.63 -53.76
N GLU A 722 6.38 -16.23 -54.93
CA GLU A 722 5.80 -15.75 -56.19
C GLU A 722 4.27 -15.89 -56.19
N ALA A 723 3.76 -17.05 -55.78
CA ALA A 723 2.33 -17.31 -55.66
C ALA A 723 1.64 -16.36 -54.65
N LYS A 724 2.35 -15.91 -53.63
CA LYS A 724 1.89 -14.91 -52.66
C LYS A 724 1.78 -13.52 -53.28
N ARG A 725 2.83 -13.06 -53.99
CA ARG A 725 2.79 -11.79 -54.75
C ARG A 725 1.66 -11.79 -55.77
N MET A 726 1.58 -12.83 -56.58
CA MET A 726 0.52 -13.01 -57.57
C MET A 726 -0.87 -13.06 -56.92
N ALA A 727 -1.03 -13.66 -55.74
CA ALA A 727 -2.32 -13.67 -55.03
C ALA A 727 -2.75 -12.29 -54.52
N ASP A 728 -1.82 -11.46 -54.05
CA ASP A 728 -2.10 -10.06 -53.70
C ASP A 728 -2.48 -9.24 -54.96
N GLU A 729 -1.76 -9.41 -56.07
CA GLU A 729 -2.07 -8.72 -57.34
C GLU A 729 -3.40 -9.15 -57.97
N ILE A 730 -3.71 -10.45 -57.99
CA ILE A 730 -4.98 -10.96 -58.53
C ILE A 730 -6.13 -10.45 -57.68
N TYR A 731 -5.98 -10.51 -56.34
CA TYR A 731 -6.99 -9.95 -55.44
C TYR A 731 -7.25 -8.47 -55.73
N SER A 732 -6.21 -7.64 -55.83
CA SER A 732 -6.38 -6.20 -56.08
C SER A 732 -6.90 -5.84 -57.48
N LYS A 733 -7.01 -6.82 -58.39
CA LYS A 733 -7.55 -6.65 -59.75
C LYS A 733 -8.98 -7.20 -59.88
N GLU A 734 -9.37 -8.18 -59.06
CA GLU A 734 -10.64 -8.92 -59.17
C GLU A 734 -11.64 -8.65 -58.03
N TYR A 735 -11.21 -8.07 -56.90
CA TYR A 735 -12.00 -7.88 -55.67
C TYR A 735 -11.79 -6.50 -55.02
#